data_AF-A0A162J6Q3-F1
#
_entry.id   AF-A0A162J6Q3-F1
#
_cell.length_a   1.000
_cell.length_b   1.000
_cell.length_c   1.000
_cell.angle_alpha   90.00
_cell.angle_beta   90.00
_cell.angle_gamma   90.00
#
_symmetry.space_group_name_H-M   'P 1'
#
loop_
_entity.id
_entity.type
_entity.pdbx_description
1 polymer ?
#
loop_
_entity_poly.entity_id
_entity_poly.type
_entity_poly.pdbx_seq_one_letter_code
_entity_poly.pdbx_strand_id
1 'polypeptide(L)'
;MLAVINDVQLIVNQEKLTVELRVRNKDTLKKLEDNIDIIKNKYKKYKFYISLLKEKVEFENLEISDIEKLSKHLGQKLKLILQLKEVQEIQKNNKYIYKMKFFFLNKRKSLKAVFFSPTIQTFFENGIYIVSGKLDEGDPKFIKKNELKLGKTVDYQLKIDNIAEYEFQEKEIEKIYQIPRAELHCHTMFSKNDAFNTPEDYLKALKQNKCHSIAITDHGAVFAFIPFRNKLIDFLKENPEKKVILGSEMYAVQFHEENQRFQNEILALEEKKAAFINENNENEIEQLNIQLSEARKQRDTYKRFSNRKTISEEEKLEALEKYEEEVNNINVINEQIKELKALSKNHESEIIVIEKQIEKLKTDIGNTGNMDRDHINVLIKAKDEIIDYRGEPLTINPGVVQLYKIITQSYQEFFSSPTDKDKKFFGKRPVIPYHILFEPDIRKHFIITSACAIGRHMKYALEDQWEKFRKWIKNLDAVEIHPSWNNSYMVEEASISQITKIEDVYALHRKIYKICKEENIPCIIVSDAHINDKEDRIIRSNFKQGYFGLLERKYGSKKEDDKRDVGDMDFAIERQPFIMSYDDVLEDYQKQGFTLEEIQEMHENSNKLAEQCSNLRDITLLPDKLFLPDFPNLNAQEELPKKVWEFAIKKWSKDGTKEGIDQKIRERIEYELELTAEAGYEVLYMLARESVMQSNRLGYIVGSRGSVGSMLISMCLGVSELSPLQAHYLCPTCKHIEWVEVDGETGLDLPDKECPHCHETMYGDGVETESHNFVGWISRDENGKIKKTKIPD
;
A
#
# COMPACT_ATOMS: atom_id res chain seq x y z
N MET A 1 -46.37 -37.71 19.97
CA MET A 1 -46.41 -39.18 19.70
C MET A 1 -45.45 -39.47 18.55
N LEU A 2 -44.60 -40.50 18.68
CA LEU A 2 -43.60 -40.86 17.68
C LEU A 2 -43.92 -42.28 17.18
N ALA A 3 -44.17 -42.42 15.89
CA ALA A 3 -44.39 -43.72 15.26
C ALA A 3 -43.39 -43.87 14.11
N VAL A 4 -42.67 -45.00 14.12
CA VAL A 4 -41.66 -45.32 13.10
C VAL A 4 -42.14 -46.55 12.36
N ILE A 5 -42.30 -46.43 11.04
CA ILE A 5 -42.65 -47.56 10.16
C ILE A 5 -41.71 -47.50 8.96
N ASN A 6 -40.81 -48.47 8.85
CA ASN A 6 -39.75 -48.54 7.84
C ASN A 6 -38.88 -47.26 7.80
N ASP A 7 -38.66 -46.68 6.62
CA ASP A 7 -37.81 -45.49 6.39
C ASP A 7 -38.52 -44.13 6.63
N VAL A 8 -39.62 -44.15 7.38
CA VAL A 8 -40.48 -42.97 7.62
C VAL A 8 -40.76 -42.81 9.11
N GLN A 9 -40.45 -41.63 9.65
CA GLN A 9 -40.76 -41.26 11.03
C GLN A 9 -41.88 -40.22 11.07
N LEU A 10 -42.98 -40.51 11.76
CA LEU A 10 -44.07 -39.56 11.99
C LEU A 10 -43.95 -39.00 13.41
N ILE A 11 -43.82 -37.69 13.52
CA ILE A 11 -43.70 -36.95 14.77
C ILE A 11 -44.89 -36.01 14.89
N VAL A 12 -45.75 -36.24 15.89
CA VAL A 12 -46.90 -35.38 16.17
C VAL A 12 -46.67 -34.62 17.47
N ASN A 13 -46.58 -33.29 17.38
CA ASN A 13 -46.48 -32.38 18.51
C ASN A 13 -47.84 -31.72 18.77
N GLN A 14 -48.47 -32.12 19.87
CA GLN A 14 -49.83 -31.72 20.23
C GLN A 14 -49.92 -30.29 20.77
N GLU A 15 -48.89 -29.78 21.43
CA GLU A 15 -48.88 -28.42 21.98
C GLU A 15 -48.73 -27.35 20.89
N LYS A 16 -47.83 -27.60 19.92
CA LYS A 16 -47.58 -26.67 18.81
C LYS A 16 -48.53 -26.87 17.63
N LEU A 17 -49.43 -27.86 17.73
CA LEU A 17 -50.29 -28.32 16.63
C LEU A 17 -49.48 -28.53 15.35
N THR A 18 -48.41 -29.33 15.42
CA THR A 18 -47.58 -29.66 14.25
C THR A 18 -47.42 -31.16 14.04
N VAL A 19 -47.34 -31.57 12.79
CA VAL A 19 -47.07 -32.94 12.36
C VAL A 19 -45.88 -32.90 11.41
N GLU A 20 -44.82 -33.66 11.71
CA GLU A 20 -43.62 -33.77 10.90
C GLU A 20 -43.42 -35.21 10.43
N LEU A 21 -43.16 -35.41 9.14
CA LEU A 21 -42.81 -36.68 8.52
C LEU A 21 -41.36 -36.65 8.08
N ARG A 22 -40.49 -37.44 8.72
CA ARG A 22 -39.10 -37.55 8.33
C ARG A 22 -38.89 -38.73 7.42
N VAL A 23 -38.27 -38.53 6.27
CA VAL A 23 -37.97 -39.56 5.27
C VAL A 23 -36.47 -39.63 5.03
N ARG A 24 -35.95 -40.79 4.63
CA ARG A 24 -34.49 -40.99 4.53
C ARG A 24 -33.90 -40.59 3.17
N ASN A 25 -34.67 -40.68 2.09
CA ASN A 25 -34.24 -40.36 0.73
C ASN A 25 -35.41 -39.90 -0.15
N LYS A 26 -35.10 -39.34 -1.33
CA LYS A 26 -36.10 -38.78 -2.27
C LYS A 26 -37.00 -39.84 -2.92
N ASP A 27 -36.55 -41.09 -3.03
CA ASP A 27 -37.37 -42.18 -3.61
C ASP A 27 -38.48 -42.62 -2.64
N THR A 28 -38.19 -42.63 -1.34
CA THR A 28 -39.20 -42.87 -0.29
C THR A 28 -40.21 -41.72 -0.22
N LEU A 29 -39.78 -40.48 -0.46
CA LEU A 29 -40.69 -39.32 -0.53
C LEU A 29 -41.70 -39.45 -1.67
N LYS A 30 -41.25 -39.82 -2.89
CA LYS A 30 -42.15 -40.04 -4.04
C LYS A 30 -43.20 -41.11 -3.78
N LYS A 31 -42.84 -42.21 -3.10
CA LYS A 31 -43.79 -43.29 -2.74
C LYS A 31 -44.83 -42.84 -1.69
N LEU A 32 -44.53 -41.80 -0.91
CA LEU A 32 -45.44 -41.24 0.10
C LEU A 32 -46.40 -40.19 -0.45
N GLU A 33 -46.05 -39.52 -1.56
CA GLU A 33 -46.88 -38.46 -2.18
C GLU A 33 -48.30 -38.94 -2.49
N ASP A 34 -48.46 -40.19 -2.94
CA ASP A 34 -49.76 -40.77 -3.28
C ASP A 34 -50.69 -40.97 -2.07
N ASN A 35 -50.16 -40.99 -0.85
CA ASN A 35 -50.92 -41.29 0.38
C ASN A 35 -50.86 -40.16 1.43
N ILE A 36 -50.17 -39.05 1.13
CA ILE A 36 -49.89 -38.00 2.11
C ILE A 36 -51.14 -37.22 2.53
N ASP A 37 -52.11 -37.14 1.62
CA ASP A 37 -53.37 -36.46 1.85
C ASP A 37 -54.25 -37.17 2.88
N ILE A 38 -54.05 -38.47 3.08
CA ILE A 38 -54.72 -39.25 4.14
C ILE A 38 -54.25 -38.76 5.52
N ILE A 39 -52.95 -38.51 5.68
CA ILE A 39 -52.37 -38.04 6.95
C ILE A 39 -52.73 -36.57 7.18
N LYS A 40 -52.65 -35.72 6.15
CA LYS A 40 -53.10 -34.32 6.23
C LYS A 40 -54.59 -34.22 6.58
N ASN A 41 -55.43 -35.10 6.02
CA ASN A 41 -56.86 -35.14 6.35
C ASN A 41 -57.13 -35.59 7.79
N LYS A 42 -56.31 -36.49 8.34
CA LYS A 42 -56.42 -36.94 9.74
C LYS A 42 -55.98 -35.87 10.74
N TYR A 43 -55.03 -35.01 10.38
CA TYR A 43 -54.51 -33.93 11.23
C TYR A 43 -54.78 -32.53 10.64
N LYS A 44 -55.98 -32.27 10.12
CA LYS A 44 -56.35 -31.01 9.43
C LYS A 44 -56.07 -29.72 10.21
N LYS A 45 -56.04 -29.77 11.54
CA LYS A 45 -55.79 -28.61 12.41
C LYS A 45 -54.31 -28.36 12.70
N TYR A 46 -53.42 -29.21 12.19
CA TYR A 46 -51.99 -29.19 12.49
C TYR A 46 -51.20 -28.70 11.27
N LYS A 47 -50.15 -27.91 11.49
CA LYS A 47 -49.20 -27.54 10.42
C LYS A 47 -48.34 -28.76 10.08
N PHE A 48 -48.21 -29.04 8.79
CA PHE A 48 -47.62 -30.28 8.29
C PHE A 48 -46.25 -30.03 7.66
N TYR A 49 -45.26 -30.82 8.05
CA TYR A 49 -43.86 -30.68 7.64
C TYR A 49 -43.32 -32.03 7.15
N ILE A 50 -42.42 -32.02 6.16
CA ILE A 50 -41.69 -33.21 5.71
C ILE A 50 -40.20 -32.87 5.71
N SER A 51 -39.35 -33.73 6.29
CA SER A 51 -37.91 -33.47 6.43
C SER A 51 -37.06 -34.69 6.04
N LEU A 52 -35.81 -34.47 5.58
CA LEU A 52 -34.87 -35.54 5.23
C LEU A 52 -33.86 -35.79 6.36
N LEU A 53 -33.63 -37.06 6.73
CA LEU A 53 -32.72 -37.45 7.81
C LEU A 53 -31.24 -37.48 7.38
N LYS A 54 -30.53 -36.33 7.46
CA LYS A 54 -29.22 -36.12 8.13
C LYS A 54 -28.32 -35.02 7.52
N GLU A 55 -27.80 -34.19 8.44
CA GLU A 55 -26.44 -33.64 8.61
C GLU A 55 -25.70 -33.03 7.40
N LYS A 56 -26.08 -31.80 7.07
CA LYS A 56 -25.26 -30.62 6.72
C LYS A 56 -26.22 -29.43 6.80
N VAL A 57 -25.80 -28.28 7.32
CA VAL A 57 -26.70 -27.11 7.44
C VAL A 57 -27.01 -26.58 6.05
N GLU A 58 -28.08 -27.13 5.47
CA GLU A 58 -28.73 -26.68 4.24
C GLU A 58 -30.17 -26.30 4.57
N PHE A 59 -30.54 -25.05 4.30
CA PHE A 59 -31.91 -24.57 4.45
C PHE A 59 -32.61 -24.67 3.09
N GLU A 60 -33.68 -25.46 3.00
CA GLU A 60 -34.64 -25.48 1.88
C GLU A 60 -34.07 -25.80 0.48
N ASN A 61 -33.23 -26.84 0.34
CA ASN A 61 -32.83 -27.45 -0.95
C ASN A 61 -32.06 -26.54 -1.94
N LEU A 62 -31.35 -25.51 -1.48
CA LEU A 62 -30.44 -24.72 -2.33
C LEU A 62 -29.10 -24.49 -1.62
N GLU A 63 -27.99 -24.73 -2.30
CA GLU A 63 -26.68 -24.28 -1.82
C GLU A 63 -26.65 -22.73 -1.77
N ILE A 64 -25.90 -22.14 -0.83
CA ILE A 64 -25.68 -20.68 -0.77
C ILE A 64 -25.16 -20.14 -2.12
N SER A 65 -24.39 -20.96 -2.85
CA SER A 65 -23.88 -20.69 -4.20
C SER A 65 -24.98 -20.52 -5.27
N ASP A 66 -26.16 -21.11 -5.08
CA ASP A 66 -27.32 -20.98 -5.98
C ASP A 66 -28.14 -19.72 -5.68
N ILE A 67 -28.33 -19.39 -4.38
CA ILE A 67 -29.03 -18.18 -3.92
C ILE A 67 -28.32 -16.90 -4.38
N GLU A 68 -27.00 -16.97 -4.58
CA GLU A 68 -26.17 -15.88 -5.11
C GLU A 68 -26.56 -15.43 -6.53
N LYS A 69 -27.19 -16.31 -7.32
CA LYS A 69 -27.74 -15.96 -8.63
C LYS A 69 -29.16 -15.44 -8.43
N LEU A 70 -29.28 -14.26 -7.79
CA LEU A 70 -30.55 -13.59 -7.49
C LEU A 70 -31.49 -13.55 -8.72
N SER A 71 -30.94 -13.43 -9.92
CA SER A 71 -31.65 -13.52 -11.20
C SER A 71 -32.49 -14.80 -11.38
N LYS A 72 -32.02 -15.94 -10.85
CA LYS A 72 -32.72 -17.24 -10.89
C LYS A 72 -33.86 -17.36 -9.88
N HIS A 73 -33.93 -16.44 -8.91
CA HIS A 73 -34.89 -16.46 -7.81
C HIS A 73 -35.92 -15.34 -7.89
N LEU A 74 -35.98 -14.64 -9.04
CA LEU A 74 -36.98 -13.61 -9.30
C LEU A 74 -38.40 -14.17 -9.15
N GLY A 75 -39.22 -13.44 -8.39
CA GLY A 75 -40.60 -13.81 -8.12
C GLY A 75 -40.77 -14.81 -6.98
N GLN A 76 -39.68 -15.42 -6.46
CA GLN A 76 -39.74 -16.43 -5.41
C GLN A 76 -39.80 -15.78 -4.01
N LYS A 77 -40.48 -16.45 -3.07
CA LYS A 77 -40.37 -16.11 -1.65
C LYS A 77 -39.13 -16.80 -1.09
N LEU A 78 -38.23 -16.01 -0.54
CA LEU A 78 -36.99 -16.45 0.07
C LEU A 78 -37.04 -16.23 1.57
N LYS A 79 -36.39 -17.12 2.30
CA LYS A 79 -36.10 -16.95 3.73
C LYS A 79 -34.57 -17.00 3.89
N LEU A 80 -33.99 -15.88 4.30
CA LEU A 80 -32.56 -15.64 4.30
C LEU A 80 -32.09 -15.21 5.70
N ILE A 81 -30.88 -15.59 6.07
CA ILE A 81 -30.19 -15.03 7.23
C ILE A 81 -29.24 -13.96 6.72
N LEU A 82 -29.44 -12.73 7.16
CA LEU A 82 -28.77 -11.56 6.61
C LEU A 82 -28.31 -10.63 7.72
N GLN A 83 -27.14 -10.00 7.52
CA GLN A 83 -26.65 -8.97 8.43
C GLN A 83 -27.13 -7.59 7.98
N LEU A 84 -27.83 -6.86 8.85
CA LEU A 84 -28.29 -5.50 8.53
C LEU A 84 -27.10 -4.52 8.55
N LYS A 85 -26.90 -3.76 7.48
CA LYS A 85 -25.83 -2.76 7.37
C LYS A 85 -26.32 -1.33 7.33
N GLU A 86 -27.41 -1.08 6.63
CA GLU A 86 -27.99 0.25 6.56
C GLU A 86 -29.50 0.10 6.73
N VAL A 87 -30.11 0.97 7.54
CA VAL A 87 -31.57 1.09 7.65
C VAL A 87 -31.95 2.55 7.61
N GLN A 88 -32.86 2.89 6.71
CA GLN A 88 -33.47 4.21 6.63
C GLN A 88 -34.96 4.07 6.91
N GLU A 89 -35.43 4.75 7.94
CA GLU A 89 -36.86 4.86 8.27
C GLU A 89 -37.49 6.04 7.52
N ILE A 90 -38.66 5.80 6.92
CA ILE A 90 -39.47 6.83 6.26
C ILE A 90 -40.92 6.66 6.71
N GLN A 91 -41.51 7.72 7.27
CA GLN A 91 -42.92 7.73 7.62
C GLN A 91 -43.76 8.27 6.45
N LYS A 92 -44.77 7.52 6.01
CA LYS A 92 -45.71 7.95 4.95
C LYS A 92 -47.10 7.35 5.18
N ASN A 93 -48.14 8.18 5.15
CA ASN A 93 -49.55 7.77 5.29
C ASN A 93 -49.82 6.86 6.50
N ASN A 94 -49.35 7.24 7.70
CA ASN A 94 -49.46 6.48 8.95
C ASN A 94 -48.87 5.05 8.90
N LYS A 95 -47.93 4.80 7.99
CA LYS A 95 -47.12 3.57 7.94
C LYS A 95 -45.64 3.92 7.93
N TYR A 96 -44.83 3.02 8.46
CA TYR A 96 -43.38 3.11 8.46
C TYR A 96 -42.84 2.25 7.32
N ILE A 97 -41.94 2.83 6.53
CA ILE A 97 -41.24 2.17 5.44
C ILE A 97 -39.77 2.12 5.81
N TYR A 98 -39.23 0.92 5.96
CA TYR A 98 -37.82 0.68 6.22
C TYR A 98 -37.15 0.30 4.92
N LYS A 99 -36.25 1.15 4.44
CA LYS A 99 -35.32 0.80 3.35
C LYS A 99 -34.06 0.25 3.98
N MET A 100 -33.80 -1.02 3.74
CA MET A 100 -32.73 -1.77 4.38
C MET A 100 -31.71 -2.21 3.35
N LYS A 101 -30.46 -2.28 3.77
CA LYS A 101 -29.38 -2.92 3.03
C LYS A 101 -28.80 -4.01 3.90
N PHE A 102 -28.92 -5.23 3.40
CA PHE A 102 -28.43 -6.43 4.05
C PHE A 102 -27.16 -6.92 3.38
N PHE A 103 -26.23 -7.46 4.14
CA PHE A 103 -25.14 -8.27 3.63
C PHE A 103 -25.45 -9.75 3.85
N PHE A 104 -25.04 -10.58 2.90
CA PHE A 104 -24.98 -12.02 3.12
C PHE A 104 -23.90 -12.30 4.17
N LEU A 105 -24.18 -13.19 5.12
CA LEU A 105 -23.21 -13.56 6.16
C LEU A 105 -21.89 -14.03 5.53
N ASN A 106 -20.77 -13.51 6.03
CA ASN A 106 -19.41 -13.82 5.57
C ASN A 106 -19.15 -13.59 4.07
N LYS A 107 -19.96 -12.75 3.41
CA LYS A 107 -19.81 -12.44 1.98
C LYS A 107 -19.96 -10.93 1.76
N ARG A 108 -19.15 -10.37 0.85
CA ARG A 108 -19.24 -8.95 0.45
C ARG A 108 -20.29 -8.72 -0.65
N LYS A 109 -21.45 -9.36 -0.53
CA LYS A 109 -22.61 -9.16 -1.40
C LYS A 109 -23.72 -8.49 -0.60
N SER A 110 -24.35 -7.49 -1.19
CA SER A 110 -25.45 -6.76 -0.55
C SER A 110 -26.77 -6.99 -1.25
N LEU A 111 -27.85 -7.14 -0.49
CA LEU A 111 -29.22 -7.19 -0.95
C LEU A 111 -29.98 -5.98 -0.41
N LYS A 112 -30.56 -5.17 -1.30
CA LYS A 112 -31.49 -4.12 -0.89
C LYS A 112 -32.81 -4.77 -0.50
N ALA A 113 -33.43 -4.28 0.55
CA ALA A 113 -34.71 -4.77 1.01
C ALA A 113 -35.63 -3.62 1.45
N VAL A 114 -36.93 -3.86 1.38
CA VAL A 114 -37.94 -2.92 1.88
C VAL A 114 -38.90 -3.67 2.80
N PHE A 115 -39.12 -3.12 3.98
CA PHE A 115 -40.08 -3.62 4.95
C PHE A 115 -41.12 -2.55 5.28
N PHE A 116 -42.39 -2.94 5.29
CA PHE A 116 -43.50 -2.06 5.62
C PHE A 116 -44.08 -2.47 6.95
N SER A 117 -44.14 -1.55 7.91
CA SER A 117 -44.70 -1.82 9.23
C SER A 117 -45.78 -0.80 9.59
N PRO A 118 -46.92 -1.23 10.19
CA PRO A 118 -47.92 -0.32 10.73
C PRO A 118 -47.45 0.37 12.01
N THR A 119 -46.45 -0.18 12.71
CA THR A 119 -45.87 0.35 13.94
C THR A 119 -44.38 0.63 13.77
N ILE A 120 -43.82 1.47 14.64
CA ILE A 120 -42.37 1.66 14.71
C ILE A 120 -41.68 0.33 15.08
N GLN A 121 -40.54 0.07 14.46
CA GLN A 121 -39.72 -1.12 14.66
C GLN A 121 -38.29 -0.68 14.97
N THR A 122 -37.62 -1.38 15.88
CA THR A 122 -36.22 -1.11 16.21
C THR A 122 -35.34 -2.14 15.52
N PHE A 123 -34.30 -1.66 14.84
CA PHE A 123 -33.30 -2.51 14.21
C PHE A 123 -31.91 -2.04 14.63
N PHE A 124 -31.02 -2.99 14.88
CA PHE A 124 -29.64 -2.72 15.26
C PHE A 124 -28.74 -2.84 14.03
N GLU A 125 -27.94 -1.81 13.79
CA GLU A 125 -26.90 -1.86 12.78
C GLU A 125 -25.91 -2.98 13.12
N ASN A 126 -25.54 -3.78 12.12
CA ASN A 126 -24.79 -5.03 12.24
C ASN A 126 -25.50 -6.21 12.91
N GLY A 127 -26.76 -6.05 13.35
CA GLY A 127 -27.59 -7.16 13.83
C GLY A 127 -27.84 -8.20 12.73
N ILE A 128 -27.95 -9.46 13.15
CA ILE A 128 -28.25 -10.59 12.24
C ILE A 128 -29.74 -10.87 12.32
N TYR A 129 -30.37 -11.02 11.15
CA TYR A 129 -31.81 -11.16 11.03
C TYR A 129 -32.16 -12.35 10.15
N ILE A 130 -33.18 -13.10 10.57
CA ILE A 130 -33.91 -14.00 9.66
C ILE A 130 -34.96 -13.14 8.95
N VAL A 131 -34.81 -13.03 7.63
CA VAL A 131 -35.66 -12.21 6.76
C VAL A 131 -36.39 -13.12 5.79
N SER A 132 -37.72 -13.07 5.79
CA SER A 132 -38.56 -13.77 4.82
C SER A 132 -39.24 -12.75 3.92
N GLY A 133 -39.19 -12.94 2.60
CA GLY A 133 -39.73 -11.97 1.67
C GLY A 133 -39.67 -12.40 0.22
N LYS A 134 -40.35 -11.66 -0.65
CA LYS A 134 -40.33 -11.92 -2.09
C LYS A 134 -39.20 -11.15 -2.76
N LEU A 135 -38.38 -11.82 -3.57
CA LEU A 135 -37.36 -11.18 -4.38
C LEU A 135 -37.98 -10.68 -5.68
N ASP A 136 -37.95 -9.37 -5.91
CA ASP A 136 -38.41 -8.74 -7.15
C ASP A 136 -37.26 -7.91 -7.79
N GLU A 137 -37.44 -7.51 -9.04
CA GLU A 137 -36.58 -6.49 -9.66
C GLU A 137 -36.82 -5.13 -8.97
N GLY A 138 -35.73 -4.46 -8.62
CA GLY A 138 -35.74 -3.08 -8.13
C GLY A 138 -36.05 -2.10 -9.25
N ASP A 139 -36.61 -0.93 -8.89
CA ASP A 139 -36.95 0.09 -9.88
C ASP A 139 -35.66 0.68 -10.53
N PRO A 140 -35.51 0.59 -11.86
CA PRO A 140 -34.33 1.05 -12.59
C PRO A 140 -33.95 2.51 -12.33
N LYS A 141 -34.91 3.37 -11.94
CA LYS A 141 -34.68 4.79 -11.65
C LYS A 141 -33.79 5.01 -10.43
N PHE A 142 -33.65 4.00 -9.55
CA PHE A 142 -32.80 4.07 -8.37
C PHE A 142 -31.39 3.50 -8.59
N ILE A 143 -31.06 3.05 -9.81
CA ILE A 143 -29.68 2.73 -10.19
C ILE A 143 -28.94 4.06 -10.38
N LYS A 144 -27.89 4.30 -9.59
CA LYS A 144 -27.12 5.55 -9.66
C LYS A 144 -26.44 5.66 -11.02
N LYS A 145 -26.25 6.89 -11.51
CA LYS A 145 -25.55 7.17 -12.78
C LYS A 145 -24.18 6.49 -12.89
N ASN A 146 -23.46 6.36 -11.78
CA ASN A 146 -22.16 5.66 -11.73
C ASN A 146 -22.30 4.14 -11.81
N GLU A 147 -23.38 3.55 -11.27
CA GLU A 147 -23.66 2.11 -11.38
C GLU A 147 -24.07 1.73 -12.81
N LEU A 148 -24.82 2.59 -13.50
CA LEU A 148 -25.14 2.41 -14.93
C LEU A 148 -23.89 2.42 -15.81
N LYS A 149 -22.91 3.30 -15.52
CA LYS A 149 -21.62 3.34 -16.24
C LYS A 149 -20.77 2.08 -16.03
N LEU A 150 -20.98 1.37 -14.92
CA LEU A 150 -20.33 0.08 -14.63
C LEU A 150 -21.11 -1.11 -15.22
N GLY A 151 -22.10 -0.87 -16.08
CA GLY A 151 -22.85 -1.92 -16.78
C GLY A 151 -23.99 -2.54 -15.98
N LYS A 152 -24.35 -2.00 -14.81
CA LYS A 152 -25.47 -2.50 -14.01
C LYS A 152 -26.81 -2.10 -14.65
N THR A 153 -27.51 -3.06 -15.24
CA THR A 153 -28.80 -2.84 -15.93
C THR A 153 -30.02 -3.20 -15.07
N VAL A 154 -29.84 -4.08 -14.08
CA VAL A 154 -30.90 -4.54 -13.18
C VAL A 154 -30.37 -4.51 -11.74
N ASP A 155 -31.22 -4.12 -10.80
CA ASP A 155 -30.97 -4.26 -9.37
C ASP A 155 -32.04 -5.16 -8.76
N TYR A 156 -31.73 -5.91 -7.71
CA TYR A 156 -32.70 -6.80 -7.06
C TYR A 156 -33.09 -6.24 -5.69
N GLN A 157 -34.37 -6.37 -5.35
CA GLN A 157 -34.91 -5.89 -4.08
C GLN A 157 -35.77 -6.96 -3.40
N LEU A 158 -35.48 -7.23 -2.13
CA LEU A 158 -36.28 -8.12 -1.29
C LEU A 158 -37.42 -7.34 -0.63
N LYS A 159 -38.67 -7.67 -0.97
CA LYS A 159 -39.84 -7.17 -0.24
C LYS A 159 -40.11 -8.07 0.95
N ILE A 160 -39.84 -7.56 2.13
CA ILE A 160 -39.86 -8.31 3.38
C ILE A 160 -41.31 -8.51 3.83
N ASP A 161 -41.70 -9.77 4.01
CA ASP A 161 -42.95 -10.18 4.64
C ASP A 161 -42.77 -10.27 6.17
N ASN A 162 -41.62 -10.80 6.62
CA ASN A 162 -41.31 -10.99 8.04
C ASN A 162 -39.81 -10.82 8.30
N ILE A 163 -39.47 -10.18 9.41
CA ILE A 163 -38.10 -9.99 9.88
C ILE A 163 -38.05 -10.23 11.39
N ALA A 164 -37.09 -11.02 11.82
CA ALA A 164 -36.84 -11.29 13.24
C ALA A 164 -35.34 -11.26 13.50
N GLU A 165 -34.95 -10.66 14.62
CA GLU A 165 -33.56 -10.75 15.09
C GLU A 165 -33.20 -12.22 15.33
N TYR A 166 -31.99 -12.57 14.94
CA TYR A 166 -31.44 -13.90 15.07
C TYR A 166 -30.22 -13.81 15.97
N GLU A 167 -30.34 -14.40 17.17
CA GLU A 167 -29.20 -14.63 18.04
C GLU A 167 -28.29 -15.66 17.39
N PHE A 168 -27.27 -15.16 16.70
CA PHE A 168 -26.24 -15.98 16.09
C PHE A 168 -25.30 -16.49 17.20
N GLN A 169 -25.30 -17.80 17.45
CA GLN A 169 -24.25 -18.39 18.29
C GLN A 169 -22.96 -18.42 17.46
N GLU A 170 -22.02 -17.53 17.79
CA GLU A 170 -20.75 -17.29 17.07
C GLU A 170 -19.91 -18.56 16.85
N LYS A 171 -20.20 -19.66 17.56
CA LYS A 171 -19.47 -20.93 17.50
C LYS A 171 -19.73 -21.80 16.28
N GLU A 172 -20.72 -21.53 15.42
CA GLU A 172 -21.16 -22.54 14.44
C GLU A 172 -20.62 -22.44 13.00
N ILE A 173 -19.95 -21.36 12.55
CA ILE A 173 -19.53 -21.28 11.12
C ILE A 173 -18.22 -20.49 10.84
N GLU A 174 -17.25 -20.46 11.76
CA GLU A 174 -15.88 -20.10 11.33
C GLU A 174 -15.17 -21.37 10.89
N LYS A 175 -14.80 -21.44 9.60
CA LYS A 175 -14.00 -22.54 9.07
C LYS A 175 -12.67 -22.56 9.81
N ILE A 176 -12.47 -23.55 10.70
CA ILE A 176 -11.20 -23.81 11.35
C ILE A 176 -10.40 -24.78 10.49
N TYR A 177 -9.25 -24.35 10.01
CA TYR A 177 -8.34 -25.18 9.22
C TYR A 177 -7.54 -26.10 10.13
N GLN A 178 -7.39 -27.36 9.72
CA GLN A 178 -6.69 -28.38 10.51
C GLN A 178 -5.17 -28.17 10.52
N ILE A 179 -4.62 -27.82 9.35
CA ILE A 179 -3.18 -27.63 9.14
C ILE A 179 -2.93 -26.14 8.87
N PRO A 180 -2.36 -25.39 9.83
CA PRO A 180 -1.98 -24.00 9.62
C PRO A 180 -0.69 -23.92 8.81
N ARG A 181 -0.52 -22.86 8.02
CA ARG A 181 0.74 -22.57 7.31
C ARG A 181 1.40 -21.27 7.77
N ALA A 182 2.67 -21.10 7.42
CA ALA A 182 3.34 -19.80 7.43
C ALA A 182 3.10 -19.08 6.09
N GLU A 183 2.48 -17.90 6.12
CA GLU A 183 2.41 -16.96 5.01
C GLU A 183 3.56 -15.96 5.13
N LEU A 184 4.55 -16.03 4.24
CA LEU A 184 5.78 -15.24 4.33
C LEU A 184 5.89 -14.11 3.29
N HIS A 185 4.89 -13.99 2.42
CA HIS A 185 4.77 -12.92 1.42
C HIS A 185 3.31 -12.45 1.37
N CYS A 186 3.01 -11.35 2.06
CA CYS A 186 1.66 -10.81 2.17
C CYS A 186 1.68 -9.29 2.30
N HIS A 187 0.93 -8.65 1.39
CA HIS A 187 0.78 -7.22 1.27
C HIS A 187 -0.44 -6.74 2.05
N THR A 188 -0.31 -5.59 2.68
CA THR A 188 -1.37 -4.93 3.43
C THR A 188 -1.96 -3.77 2.63
N MET A 189 -3.02 -3.15 3.15
CA MET A 189 -3.55 -1.90 2.61
C MET A 189 -2.53 -0.74 2.51
N PHE A 190 -1.32 -0.89 3.08
CA PHE A 190 -0.22 0.06 2.94
C PHE A 190 0.66 -0.16 1.70
N SER A 191 0.51 -1.29 1.01
CA SER A 191 0.95 -1.45 -0.39
C SER A 191 0.03 -0.61 -1.29
N LYS A 192 0.40 0.67 -1.41
CA LYS A 192 -0.43 1.73 -1.97
C LYS A 192 -0.96 1.38 -3.36
N ASN A 193 -2.29 1.49 -3.52
CA ASN A 193 -3.03 1.21 -4.75
C ASN A 193 -2.89 -0.24 -5.25
N ASP A 194 -2.60 -1.20 -4.37
CA ASP A 194 -2.36 -2.57 -4.81
C ASP A 194 -3.02 -3.66 -3.93
N ALA A 195 -2.86 -3.60 -2.60
CA ALA A 195 -3.45 -4.57 -1.67
C ALA A 195 -4.51 -3.96 -0.73
N PHE A 196 -5.26 -4.85 -0.07
CA PHE A 196 -6.42 -4.50 0.77
C PHE A 196 -6.45 -5.21 2.13
N ASN A 197 -5.48 -6.07 2.46
CA ASN A 197 -5.49 -6.76 3.76
C ASN A 197 -5.41 -5.73 4.91
N THR A 198 -6.37 -5.80 5.82
CA THR A 198 -6.40 -4.98 7.05
C THR A 198 -5.88 -5.78 8.26
N PRO A 199 -5.64 -5.14 9.41
CA PRO A 199 -5.35 -5.85 10.64
C PRO A 199 -6.44 -6.88 11.03
N GLU A 200 -7.71 -6.59 10.75
CA GLU A 200 -8.83 -7.52 10.98
C GLU A 200 -8.74 -8.78 10.10
N ASP A 201 -8.28 -8.64 8.86
CA ASP A 201 -8.06 -9.78 7.97
C ASP A 201 -6.97 -10.72 8.52
N TYR A 202 -5.87 -10.16 9.02
CA TYR A 202 -4.81 -10.94 9.68
C TYR A 202 -5.35 -11.66 10.93
N LEU A 203 -6.12 -10.95 11.76
CA LEU A 203 -6.74 -11.55 12.94
C LEU A 203 -7.67 -12.71 12.56
N LYS A 204 -8.48 -12.54 11.51
CA LYS A 204 -9.36 -13.57 10.98
C LYS A 204 -8.57 -14.80 10.53
N ALA A 205 -7.52 -14.62 9.72
CA ALA A 205 -6.69 -15.73 9.25
C ALA A 205 -6.00 -16.50 10.40
N LEU A 206 -5.53 -15.80 11.43
CA LEU A 206 -4.91 -16.41 12.61
C LEU A 206 -5.94 -17.17 13.48
N LYS A 207 -7.12 -16.59 13.72
CA LYS A 207 -8.22 -17.22 14.49
C LYS A 207 -8.79 -18.46 13.81
N GLN A 208 -8.92 -18.42 12.48
CA GLN A 208 -9.37 -19.56 11.69
C GLN A 208 -8.35 -20.70 11.62
N ASN A 209 -7.17 -20.54 12.24
CA ASN A 209 -6.05 -21.45 12.10
C ASN A 209 -5.63 -21.69 10.63
N LYS A 210 -5.97 -20.75 9.75
CA LYS A 210 -5.56 -20.73 8.34
C LYS A 210 -4.04 -20.55 8.26
N CYS A 211 -3.52 -19.67 9.10
CA CYS A 211 -2.10 -19.45 9.32
C CYS A 211 -1.75 -19.54 10.81
N HIS A 212 -0.54 -20.01 11.10
CA HIS A 212 0.09 -19.82 12.43
C HIS A 212 1.06 -18.64 12.41
N SER A 213 1.59 -18.30 11.24
CA SER A 213 2.46 -17.15 11.03
C SER A 213 2.06 -16.38 9.78
N ILE A 214 2.04 -15.04 9.84
CA ILE A 214 1.77 -14.17 8.69
C ILE A 214 2.80 -13.02 8.67
N ALA A 215 3.48 -12.81 7.55
CA ALA A 215 4.42 -11.71 7.36
C ALA A 215 3.75 -10.47 6.76
N ILE A 216 4.21 -9.28 7.18
CA ILE A 216 3.90 -8.00 6.52
C ILE A 216 5.05 -7.70 5.57
N THR A 217 4.79 -7.64 4.27
CA THR A 217 5.83 -7.46 3.23
C THR A 217 5.42 -6.39 2.21
N ASP A 218 5.03 -5.21 2.69
CA ASP A 218 4.56 -4.14 1.81
C ASP A 218 5.63 -3.64 0.84
N HIS A 219 5.19 -3.20 -0.35
CA HIS A 219 6.05 -2.74 -1.44
C HIS A 219 6.89 -1.52 -1.05
N GLY A 220 8.19 -1.72 -0.87
CA GLY A 220 9.19 -0.67 -0.59
C GLY A 220 8.83 0.23 0.60
N ALA A 221 8.08 -0.30 1.56
CA ALA A 221 7.52 0.48 2.67
C ALA A 221 7.27 -0.39 3.92
N VAL A 222 7.19 0.29 5.07
CA VAL A 222 6.96 -0.32 6.40
C VAL A 222 5.84 0.37 7.18
N PHE A 223 4.94 1.09 6.48
CA PHE A 223 3.90 1.91 7.12
C PHE A 223 2.89 1.10 7.93
N ALA A 224 2.73 -0.18 7.62
CA ALA A 224 1.82 -1.08 8.33
C ALA A 224 2.24 -1.43 9.76
N PHE A 225 3.51 -1.26 10.13
CA PHE A 225 4.05 -1.82 11.37
C PHE A 225 3.32 -1.34 12.63
N ILE A 226 3.13 -0.02 12.78
CA ILE A 226 2.48 0.56 13.97
C ILE A 226 0.97 0.25 14.00
N PRO A 227 0.18 0.50 12.93
CA PRO A 227 -1.24 0.17 12.94
C PRO A 227 -1.52 -1.31 13.19
N PHE A 228 -0.75 -2.22 12.58
CA PHE A 228 -0.92 -3.66 12.78
C PHE A 228 -0.50 -4.08 14.19
N ARG A 229 0.61 -3.55 14.73
CA ARG A 229 0.98 -3.80 16.13
C ARG A 229 -0.13 -3.38 17.08
N ASN A 230 -0.62 -2.15 16.97
CA ASN A 230 -1.63 -1.62 17.89
C ASN A 230 -2.91 -2.47 17.91
N LYS A 231 -3.28 -3.08 16.79
CA LYS A 231 -4.46 -3.94 16.70
C LYS A 231 -4.21 -5.39 17.12
N LEU A 232 -3.04 -5.94 16.84
CA LEU A 232 -2.75 -7.38 16.98
C LEU A 232 -2.01 -7.74 18.26
N ILE A 233 -1.39 -6.76 18.95
CA ILE A 233 -0.46 -7.04 20.06
C ILE A 233 -1.10 -7.83 21.21
N ASP A 234 -2.34 -7.51 21.61
CA ASP A 234 -3.01 -8.19 22.72
C ASP A 234 -3.37 -9.63 22.35
N PHE A 235 -3.91 -9.85 21.14
CA PHE A 235 -4.16 -11.18 20.61
C PHE A 235 -2.88 -12.03 20.55
N LEU A 236 -1.77 -11.46 20.07
CA LEU A 236 -0.49 -12.17 19.98
C LEU A 236 0.13 -12.47 21.35
N LYS A 237 -0.16 -11.67 22.39
CA LYS A 237 0.25 -11.99 23.77
C LYS A 237 -0.55 -13.15 24.33
N GLU A 238 -1.85 -13.20 24.05
CA GLU A 238 -2.76 -14.27 24.50
C GLU A 238 -2.54 -15.60 23.75
N ASN A 239 -2.03 -15.56 22.51
CA ASN A 239 -1.87 -16.72 21.64
C ASN A 239 -0.40 -16.89 21.22
N PRO A 240 0.47 -17.44 22.10
CA PRO A 240 1.91 -17.48 21.87
C PRO A 240 2.40 -18.38 20.73
N GLU A 241 1.56 -19.29 20.25
CA GLU A 241 1.78 -20.09 19.06
C GLU A 241 1.53 -19.31 17.76
N LYS A 242 0.93 -18.12 17.83
CA LYS A 242 0.69 -17.25 16.67
C LYS A 242 1.81 -16.21 16.50
N LYS A 243 2.20 -15.97 15.26
CA LYS A 243 3.28 -15.05 14.91
C LYS A 243 2.87 -14.07 13.81
N VAL A 244 3.24 -12.81 13.99
CA VAL A 244 3.28 -11.85 12.88
C VAL A 244 4.73 -11.46 12.65
N ILE A 245 5.20 -11.58 11.41
CA ILE A 245 6.59 -11.28 11.05
C ILE A 245 6.63 -9.92 10.35
N LEU A 246 7.60 -9.09 10.73
CA LEU A 246 7.80 -7.79 10.10
C LEU A 246 8.80 -7.88 8.96
N GLY A 247 8.48 -7.23 7.84
CA GLY A 247 9.32 -7.24 6.65
C GLY A 247 8.92 -6.17 5.64
N SER A 248 9.46 -6.28 4.43
CA SER A 248 9.10 -5.47 3.28
C SER A 248 9.48 -6.20 2.00
N GLU A 249 8.65 -6.11 0.96
CA GLU A 249 9.06 -6.47 -0.39
C GLU A 249 9.79 -5.27 -1.00
N MET A 250 11.11 -5.32 -1.01
CA MET A 250 11.98 -4.25 -1.49
C MET A 250 12.07 -4.26 -3.01
N TYR A 251 12.04 -3.08 -3.63
CA TYR A 251 12.50 -2.93 -5.02
C TYR A 251 14.03 -2.87 -5.03
N ALA A 252 14.67 -3.74 -5.80
CA ALA A 252 16.13 -3.83 -5.85
C ALA A 252 16.70 -3.67 -7.27
N VAL A 253 17.95 -3.20 -7.36
CA VAL A 253 18.65 -2.97 -8.64
C VAL A 253 20.10 -3.49 -8.62
N GLN A 254 20.59 -3.97 -9.76
CA GLN A 254 22.00 -4.34 -9.97
C GLN A 254 22.86 -3.10 -10.30
N PHE A 255 22.97 -2.18 -9.34
CA PHE A 255 23.53 -0.86 -9.57
C PHE A 255 24.92 -0.84 -10.23
N HIS A 256 25.90 -1.61 -9.73
CA HIS A 256 27.25 -1.60 -10.28
C HIS A 256 27.34 -2.26 -11.66
N GLU A 257 26.68 -3.41 -11.85
CA GLU A 257 26.68 -4.14 -13.13
C GLU A 257 25.99 -3.32 -14.23
N GLU A 258 24.88 -2.66 -13.92
CA GLU A 258 24.17 -1.79 -14.86
C GLU A 258 25.01 -0.56 -15.24
N ASN A 259 25.68 0.08 -14.26
CA ASN A 259 26.58 1.19 -14.54
C ASN A 259 27.77 0.76 -15.40
N GLN A 260 28.34 -0.42 -15.14
CA GLN A 260 29.41 -0.97 -15.97
C GLN A 260 28.92 -1.30 -17.38
N ARG A 261 27.69 -1.82 -17.52
CA ARG A 261 27.06 -2.05 -18.83
C ARG A 261 26.93 -0.73 -19.60
N PHE A 262 26.43 0.32 -18.97
CA PHE A 262 26.30 1.64 -19.61
C PHE A 262 27.66 2.20 -20.06
N GLN A 263 28.71 2.05 -19.25
CA GLN A 263 30.07 2.45 -19.62
C GLN A 263 30.58 1.69 -20.85
N ASN A 264 30.41 0.36 -20.87
CA ASN A 264 30.82 -0.46 -22.00
C ASN A 264 30.04 -0.13 -23.28
N GLU A 265 28.74 0.16 -23.16
CA GLU A 265 27.89 0.56 -24.29
C GLU A 265 28.32 1.92 -24.86
N ILE A 266 28.66 2.88 -23.99
CA ILE A 266 29.23 4.17 -24.43
C ILE A 266 30.53 3.95 -25.21
N LEU A 267 31.44 3.11 -24.71
CA LEU A 267 32.70 2.81 -25.40
C LEU A 267 32.46 2.21 -26.79
N ALA A 268 31.55 1.24 -26.90
CA ALA A 268 31.19 0.63 -28.18
C ALA A 268 30.56 1.64 -29.16
N LEU A 269 29.73 2.55 -28.66
CA LEU A 269 29.14 3.64 -29.45
C LEU A 269 30.19 4.67 -29.89
N GLU A 270 31.16 4.99 -29.04
CA GLU A 270 32.28 5.88 -29.36
C GLU A 270 33.19 5.26 -30.44
N GLU A 271 33.44 3.94 -30.39
CA GLU A 271 34.14 3.20 -31.45
C GLU A 271 33.36 3.22 -32.77
N LYS A 272 32.05 2.96 -32.72
CA LYS A 272 31.16 3.02 -33.90
C LYS A 272 31.13 4.42 -34.52
N LYS A 273 31.07 5.46 -33.69
CA LYS A 273 31.16 6.86 -34.13
C LYS A 273 32.49 7.15 -34.83
N ALA A 274 33.60 6.70 -34.25
CA ALA A 274 34.93 6.88 -34.84
C ALA A 274 35.05 6.18 -36.20
N ALA A 275 34.45 5.00 -36.37
CA ALA A 275 34.41 4.31 -37.66
C ALA A 275 33.72 5.14 -38.75
N PHE A 276 32.52 5.69 -38.47
CA PHE A 276 31.82 6.57 -39.42
C PHE A 276 32.58 7.86 -39.74
N ILE A 277 33.30 8.42 -38.77
CA ILE A 277 34.16 9.61 -38.99
C ILE A 277 35.38 9.25 -39.87
N ASN A 278 35.96 8.07 -39.70
CA ASN A 278 37.12 7.62 -40.48
C ASN A 278 36.75 7.25 -41.93
N GLU A 279 35.52 6.82 -42.18
CA GLU A 279 34.96 6.61 -43.53
C GLU A 279 34.61 7.93 -44.25
N ASN A 280 35.34 9.01 -43.96
CA ASN A 280 35.12 10.32 -44.55
C ASN A 280 35.46 10.31 -46.05
N ASN A 281 34.43 10.48 -46.88
CA ASN A 281 34.55 10.51 -48.34
C ASN A 281 34.95 11.89 -48.88
N GLU A 282 35.21 12.90 -48.05
CA GLU A 282 35.55 14.27 -48.48
C GLU A 282 36.76 14.31 -49.42
N ASN A 283 37.83 13.56 -49.09
CA ASN A 283 39.04 13.50 -49.93
C ASN A 283 38.75 12.87 -51.30
N GLU A 284 37.95 11.80 -51.34
CA GLU A 284 37.58 11.12 -52.59
C GLU A 284 36.66 11.99 -53.44
N ILE A 285 35.70 12.67 -52.81
CA ILE A 285 34.84 13.67 -53.45
C ILE A 285 35.70 14.82 -54.01
N GLU A 286 36.71 15.30 -53.29
CA GLU A 286 37.63 16.34 -53.78
C GLU A 286 38.40 15.87 -55.01
N GLN A 287 38.95 14.65 -55.00
CA GLN A 287 39.63 14.06 -56.16
C GLN A 287 38.70 13.92 -57.37
N LEU A 288 37.48 13.42 -57.18
CA LEU A 288 36.48 13.31 -58.25
C LEU A 288 36.07 14.69 -58.78
N ASN A 289 35.99 15.73 -57.93
CA ASN A 289 35.74 17.10 -58.39
C ASN A 289 36.89 17.67 -59.24
N ILE A 290 38.14 17.33 -58.92
CA ILE A 290 39.31 17.67 -59.73
C ILE A 290 39.22 16.97 -61.10
N GLN A 291 38.96 15.66 -61.12
CA GLN A 291 38.79 14.88 -62.36
C GLN A 291 37.63 15.42 -63.21
N LEU A 292 36.50 15.76 -62.58
CA LEU A 292 35.35 16.37 -63.24
C LEU A 292 35.70 17.70 -63.90
N SER A 293 36.54 18.52 -63.26
CA SER A 293 37.03 19.79 -63.81
C SER A 293 37.92 19.56 -65.04
N GLU A 294 38.79 18.56 -64.99
CA GLU A 294 39.66 18.15 -66.11
C GLU A 294 38.84 17.63 -67.30
N ALA A 295 37.93 16.69 -67.07
CA ALA A 295 37.04 16.12 -68.08
C ALA A 295 36.19 17.20 -68.77
N ARG A 296 35.70 18.19 -68.01
CA ARG A 296 34.99 19.36 -68.58
C ARG A 296 35.86 20.19 -69.51
N LYS A 297 37.14 20.42 -69.16
CA LYS A 297 38.09 21.14 -70.03
C LYS A 297 38.37 20.36 -71.32
N GLN A 298 38.56 19.04 -71.22
CA GLN A 298 38.82 18.17 -72.37
C GLN A 298 37.60 18.11 -73.30
N ARG A 299 36.40 17.88 -72.76
CA ARG A 299 35.12 17.98 -73.49
C ARG A 299 35.00 19.28 -74.26
N ASP A 300 35.24 20.42 -73.61
CA ASP A 300 35.13 21.74 -74.26
C ASP A 300 36.19 21.93 -75.36
N THR A 301 37.36 21.34 -75.19
CA THR A 301 38.43 21.34 -76.18
C THR A 301 38.04 20.52 -77.41
N TYR A 302 37.59 19.27 -77.23
CA TYR A 302 37.12 18.41 -78.33
C TYR A 302 35.90 19.00 -79.05
N LYS A 303 34.97 19.61 -78.31
CA LYS A 303 33.85 20.36 -78.90
C LYS A 303 34.31 21.54 -79.76
N ARG A 304 35.33 22.29 -79.33
CA ARG A 304 35.89 23.37 -80.15
C ARG A 304 36.62 22.83 -81.37
N PHE A 305 37.31 21.70 -81.23
CA PHE A 305 38.05 21.06 -82.32
C PHE A 305 37.10 20.52 -83.40
N SER A 306 36.06 19.77 -83.01
CA SER A 306 35.06 19.23 -83.95
C SER A 306 34.30 20.33 -84.72
N ASN A 307 34.15 21.52 -84.14
CA ASN A 307 33.52 22.68 -84.78
C ASN A 307 34.47 23.52 -85.66
N ARG A 308 35.75 23.14 -85.78
CA ARG A 308 36.75 23.92 -86.54
C ARG A 308 36.58 23.70 -88.04
N LYS A 309 36.54 24.78 -88.82
CA LYS A 309 36.32 24.72 -90.28
C LYS A 309 37.54 24.29 -91.10
N THR A 310 38.71 24.11 -90.47
CA THR A 310 40.01 23.92 -91.13
C THR A 310 40.58 22.50 -90.98
N ILE A 311 39.80 21.55 -90.46
CA ILE A 311 40.20 20.14 -90.24
C ILE A 311 39.39 19.21 -91.16
N SER A 312 39.92 18.01 -91.43
CA SER A 312 39.27 17.00 -92.29
C SER A 312 38.01 16.41 -91.64
N GLU A 313 37.12 15.80 -92.45
CA GLU A 313 35.89 15.17 -91.94
C GLU A 313 36.20 13.96 -91.03
N GLU A 314 37.30 13.24 -91.28
CA GLU A 314 37.75 12.12 -90.46
C GLU A 314 38.21 12.60 -89.06
N GLU A 315 38.97 13.70 -89.01
CA GLU A 315 39.40 14.34 -87.75
C GLU A 315 38.22 14.96 -86.97
N LYS A 316 37.15 15.40 -87.65
CA LYS A 316 35.92 15.86 -87.00
C LYS A 316 35.17 14.72 -86.33
N LEU A 317 35.06 13.57 -87.00
CA LEU A 317 34.37 12.39 -86.48
C LEU A 317 35.09 11.88 -85.23
N GLU A 318 36.42 11.75 -85.28
CA GLU A 318 37.22 11.33 -84.13
C GLU A 318 37.09 12.31 -82.94
N ALA A 319 37.06 13.63 -83.20
CA ALA A 319 36.86 14.63 -82.16
C ALA A 319 35.43 14.63 -81.59
N LEU A 320 34.43 14.21 -82.37
CA LEU A 320 33.05 14.05 -81.92
C LEU A 320 32.91 12.81 -81.03
N GLU A 321 33.52 11.69 -81.41
CA GLU A 321 33.57 10.47 -80.58
C GLU A 321 34.23 10.74 -79.22
N LYS A 322 35.40 11.39 -79.21
CA LYS A 322 36.07 11.79 -77.96
C LYS A 322 35.26 12.80 -77.14
N TYR A 323 34.47 13.66 -77.78
CA TYR A 323 33.55 14.55 -77.08
C TYR A 323 32.43 13.77 -76.39
N GLU A 324 31.81 12.79 -77.07
CA GLU A 324 30.75 11.96 -76.50
C GLU A 324 31.28 11.06 -75.37
N GLU A 325 32.50 10.53 -75.51
CA GLU A 325 33.18 9.78 -74.46
C GLU A 325 33.38 10.62 -73.19
N GLU A 326 33.86 11.86 -73.31
CA GLU A 326 34.01 12.76 -72.17
C GLU A 326 32.67 13.21 -71.56
N VAL A 327 31.60 13.32 -72.36
CA VAL A 327 30.24 13.57 -71.83
C VAL A 327 29.77 12.39 -70.97
N ASN A 328 30.00 11.15 -71.43
CA ASN A 328 29.68 9.96 -70.65
C ASN A 328 30.53 9.87 -69.37
N ASN A 329 31.83 10.15 -69.46
CA ASN A 329 32.75 10.20 -68.31
C ASN A 329 32.28 11.20 -67.24
N ILE A 330 31.89 12.41 -67.66
CA ILE A 330 31.31 13.43 -66.76
C ILE A 330 30.05 12.92 -66.05
N ASN A 331 29.17 12.21 -66.76
CA ASN A 331 27.94 11.66 -66.16
C ASN A 331 28.26 10.60 -65.09
N VAL A 332 29.23 9.71 -65.35
CA VAL A 332 29.68 8.70 -64.39
C VAL A 332 30.26 9.36 -63.14
N ILE A 333 31.18 10.32 -63.30
CA ILE A 333 31.79 11.04 -62.17
C ILE A 333 30.73 11.79 -61.34
N ASN A 334 29.74 12.41 -61.99
CA ASN A 334 28.65 13.09 -61.27
C ASN A 334 27.79 12.13 -60.44
N GLU A 335 27.47 10.95 -60.96
CA GLU A 335 26.72 9.94 -60.19
C GLU A 335 27.56 9.39 -59.03
N GLN A 336 28.85 9.13 -59.21
CA GLN A 336 29.75 8.73 -58.12
C GLN A 336 29.82 9.78 -57.00
N ILE A 337 29.98 11.07 -57.35
CA ILE A 337 29.97 12.17 -56.38
C ILE A 337 28.63 12.22 -55.62
N LYS A 338 27.52 11.98 -56.32
CA LYS A 338 26.18 12.01 -55.73
C LYS A 338 25.96 10.85 -54.76
N GLU A 339 26.41 9.65 -55.09
CA GLU A 339 26.38 8.48 -54.21
C GLU A 339 27.22 8.70 -52.95
N LEU A 340 28.47 9.17 -53.10
CA LEU A 340 29.36 9.45 -51.97
C LEU A 340 28.81 10.56 -51.05
N LYS A 341 28.19 11.60 -51.61
CA LYS A 341 27.49 12.65 -50.83
C LYS A 341 26.29 12.10 -50.07
N ALA A 342 25.52 11.20 -50.68
CA ALA A 342 24.39 10.56 -50.01
C ALA A 342 24.85 9.68 -48.84
N LEU A 343 25.96 8.94 -49.03
CA LEU A 343 26.59 8.13 -48.00
C LEU A 343 27.10 9.00 -46.84
N SER A 344 27.81 10.09 -47.14
CA SER A 344 28.30 11.06 -46.13
C SER A 344 27.17 11.62 -45.27
N LYS A 345 26.04 12.01 -45.89
CA LYS A 345 24.86 12.51 -45.18
C LYS A 345 24.22 11.43 -44.29
N ASN A 346 24.26 10.16 -44.70
CA ASN A 346 23.79 9.05 -43.89
C ASN A 346 24.70 8.85 -42.67
N HIS A 347 26.03 8.89 -42.86
CA HIS A 347 27.00 8.81 -41.77
C HIS A 347 26.83 9.94 -40.76
N GLU A 348 26.64 11.19 -41.22
CA GLU A 348 26.32 12.33 -40.34
C GLU A 348 25.06 12.09 -39.51
N SER A 349 24.01 11.53 -40.13
CA SER A 349 22.76 11.23 -39.45
C SER A 349 22.93 10.14 -38.38
N GLU A 350 23.67 9.08 -38.68
CA GLU A 350 24.02 8.02 -37.73
C GLU A 350 24.88 8.54 -36.56
N ILE A 351 25.85 9.42 -36.84
CA ILE A 351 26.67 10.07 -35.80
C ILE A 351 25.79 10.84 -34.81
N ILE A 352 24.82 11.63 -35.30
CA ILE A 352 23.90 12.38 -34.45
C ILE A 352 23.04 11.44 -33.58
N VAL A 353 22.60 10.30 -34.13
CA VAL A 353 21.84 9.29 -33.37
C VAL A 353 22.72 8.69 -32.26
N ILE A 354 23.96 8.32 -32.59
CA ILE A 354 24.92 7.78 -31.65
C ILE A 354 25.24 8.79 -30.54
N GLU A 355 25.44 10.07 -30.87
CA GLU A 355 25.70 11.13 -29.88
C GLU A 355 24.56 11.27 -28.87
N LYS A 356 23.31 11.24 -29.35
CA LYS A 356 22.13 11.26 -28.48
C LYS A 356 22.03 10.03 -27.60
N GLN A 357 22.40 8.85 -28.10
CA GLN A 357 22.44 7.62 -27.30
C GLN A 357 23.50 7.71 -26.20
N ILE A 358 24.70 8.21 -26.53
CA ILE A 358 25.78 8.42 -25.57
C ILE A 358 25.36 9.44 -24.49
N GLU A 359 24.75 10.56 -24.87
CA GLU A 359 24.27 11.58 -23.93
C GLU A 359 23.23 11.00 -22.95
N LYS A 360 22.30 10.19 -23.47
CA LYS A 360 21.32 9.47 -22.66
C LYS A 360 22.00 8.52 -21.66
N LEU A 361 22.89 7.65 -22.13
CA LEU A 361 23.60 6.69 -21.27
C LEU A 361 24.47 7.39 -20.21
N LYS A 362 25.12 8.51 -20.57
CA LYS A 362 25.87 9.34 -19.61
C LYS A 362 24.97 9.93 -18.52
N THR A 363 23.73 10.26 -18.85
CA THR A 363 22.73 10.71 -17.88
C THR A 363 22.24 9.56 -16.99
N ASP A 364 22.16 8.35 -17.52
CA ASP A 364 21.73 7.16 -16.75
C ASP A 364 22.80 6.64 -15.78
N ILE A 365 24.08 6.90 -16.04
CA ILE A 365 25.18 6.54 -15.12
C ILE A 365 24.99 7.20 -13.76
N GLY A 366 25.06 6.39 -12.71
CA GLY A 366 24.86 6.81 -11.33
C GLY A 366 23.39 6.98 -10.93
N ASN A 367 22.45 6.85 -11.87
CA ASN A 367 21.01 7.02 -11.62
C ASN A 367 20.27 5.69 -11.69
N THR A 368 19.23 5.53 -10.88
CA THR A 368 18.40 4.31 -10.84
C THR A 368 17.16 4.40 -11.71
N GLY A 369 16.92 5.54 -12.38
CA GLY A 369 15.67 5.85 -13.08
C GLY A 369 15.28 4.82 -14.12
N ASN A 370 16.24 4.45 -14.98
CA ASN A 370 16.03 3.54 -16.11
C ASN A 370 16.67 2.16 -15.90
N MET A 371 17.10 1.82 -14.67
CA MET A 371 17.56 0.48 -14.32
C MET A 371 16.36 -0.48 -14.20
N ASP A 372 16.58 -1.75 -14.54
CA ASP A 372 15.60 -2.81 -14.28
C ASP A 372 15.48 -3.04 -12.77
N ARG A 373 14.23 -3.12 -12.29
CA ARG A 373 13.90 -3.26 -10.88
C ARG A 373 13.38 -4.66 -10.65
N ASP A 374 13.96 -5.34 -9.68
CA ASP A 374 13.43 -6.61 -9.21
C ASP A 374 12.71 -6.42 -7.89
N HIS A 375 11.93 -7.42 -7.52
CA HIS A 375 11.43 -7.55 -6.16
C HIS A 375 12.33 -8.50 -5.37
N ILE A 376 12.50 -8.21 -4.08
CA ILE A 376 13.16 -9.09 -3.12
C ILE A 376 12.52 -8.91 -1.74
N ASN A 377 12.21 -10.00 -1.06
CA ASN A 377 11.49 -9.94 0.20
C ASN A 377 12.46 -10.06 1.37
N VAL A 378 12.32 -9.18 2.35
CA VAL A 378 13.16 -9.13 3.56
C VAL A 378 12.29 -9.26 4.80
N LEU A 379 12.64 -10.18 5.69
CA LEU A 379 11.92 -10.48 6.93
C LEU A 379 12.87 -10.31 8.12
N ILE A 380 12.43 -9.62 9.17
CA ILE A 380 13.26 -9.37 10.36
C ILE A 380 13.44 -10.66 11.16
N LYS A 381 14.69 -11.06 11.36
CA LYS A 381 15.08 -12.15 12.30
C LYS A 381 15.84 -11.66 13.52
N ALA A 382 16.31 -10.41 13.49
CA ALA A 382 17.04 -9.83 14.61
C ALA A 382 16.16 -9.79 15.86
N LYS A 383 16.74 -10.16 17.00
CA LYS A 383 16.14 -9.98 18.32
C LYS A 383 16.48 -8.61 18.86
N ASP A 384 15.70 -8.16 19.84
CA ASP A 384 16.01 -6.94 20.56
C ASP A 384 17.35 -7.05 21.31
N GLU A 385 18.06 -5.94 21.37
CA GLU A 385 19.31 -5.78 22.10
C GLU A 385 19.27 -4.47 22.91
N ILE A 386 20.10 -4.40 23.94
CA ILE A 386 20.25 -3.18 24.76
C ILE A 386 21.53 -2.48 24.32
N ILE A 387 21.40 -1.22 23.93
CA ILE A 387 22.53 -0.34 23.60
C ILE A 387 22.72 0.72 24.69
N ASP A 388 23.93 1.28 24.78
CA ASP A 388 24.18 2.48 25.55
C ASP A 388 23.81 3.72 24.72
N TYR A 389 22.75 4.41 25.13
CA TYR A 389 22.32 5.68 24.56
C TYR A 389 22.60 6.80 25.57
N ARG A 390 23.76 7.46 25.42
CA ARG A 390 24.20 8.60 26.24
C ARG A 390 24.29 8.29 27.74
N GLY A 391 24.76 7.10 28.10
CA GLY A 391 24.89 6.63 29.48
C GLY A 391 23.64 5.92 30.01
N GLU A 392 22.59 5.76 29.19
CA GLU A 392 21.36 5.06 29.58
C GLU A 392 21.12 3.82 28.71
N PRO A 393 20.69 2.69 29.30
CA PRO A 393 20.33 1.51 28.54
C PRO A 393 19.06 1.77 27.71
N LEU A 394 19.12 1.47 26.41
CA LEU A 394 17.99 1.59 25.50
C LEU A 394 17.80 0.29 24.74
N THR A 395 16.61 -0.31 24.85
CA THR A 395 16.24 -1.49 24.07
C THR A 395 15.88 -1.07 22.64
N ILE A 396 16.54 -1.68 21.66
CA ILE A 396 16.26 -1.48 20.23
C ILE A 396 16.18 -2.83 19.53
N ASN A 397 15.52 -2.87 18.37
CA ASN A 397 15.69 -3.96 17.43
C ASN A 397 16.62 -3.53 16.29
N PRO A 398 17.83 -4.09 16.15
CA PRO A 398 18.77 -3.65 15.14
C PRO A 398 18.26 -3.95 13.72
N GLY A 399 17.45 -5.00 13.53
CA GLY A 399 16.80 -5.28 12.24
C GLY A 399 15.78 -4.22 11.84
N VAL A 400 14.94 -3.76 12.77
CA VAL A 400 14.02 -2.63 12.54
C VAL A 400 14.80 -1.35 12.20
N VAL A 401 15.87 -1.05 12.95
CA VAL A 401 16.72 0.13 12.70
C VAL A 401 17.34 0.07 11.30
N GLN A 402 17.92 -1.07 10.91
CA GLN A 402 18.52 -1.22 9.58
C GLN A 402 17.47 -1.16 8.46
N LEU A 403 16.29 -1.76 8.67
CA LEU A 403 15.21 -1.68 7.68
C LEU A 403 14.75 -0.23 7.47
N TYR A 404 14.57 0.55 8.55
CA TYR A 404 14.25 1.97 8.44
C TYR A 404 15.34 2.76 7.71
N LYS A 405 16.63 2.47 7.96
CA LYS A 405 17.74 3.12 7.24
C LYS A 405 17.69 2.82 5.75
N ILE A 406 17.55 1.56 5.36
CA ILE A 406 17.52 1.13 3.95
C ILE A 406 16.31 1.70 3.23
N ILE A 407 15.13 1.68 3.86
CA ILE A 407 13.94 2.34 3.34
C ILE A 407 14.20 3.83 3.16
N THR A 408 14.77 4.52 4.16
CA THR A 408 15.07 5.95 4.05
C THR A 408 16.04 6.25 2.90
N GLN A 409 17.13 5.48 2.78
CA GLN A 409 18.08 5.59 1.67
C GLN A 409 17.42 5.36 0.31
N SER A 410 16.51 4.40 0.20
CA SER A 410 15.77 4.14 -1.05
C SER A 410 14.87 5.31 -1.48
N TYR A 411 14.39 6.12 -0.54
CA TYR A 411 13.59 7.32 -0.80
C TYR A 411 14.43 8.59 -1.03
N GLN A 412 15.61 8.68 -0.42
CA GLN A 412 16.44 9.89 -0.47
C GLN A 412 17.54 9.83 -1.52
N GLU A 413 18.23 8.71 -1.64
CA GLU A 413 19.44 8.56 -2.45
C GLU A 413 19.16 7.82 -3.77
N PHE A 414 18.35 6.77 -3.71
CA PHE A 414 18.16 5.84 -4.83
C PHE A 414 16.76 5.90 -5.45
N PHE A 415 15.99 6.96 -5.20
CA PHE A 415 14.61 7.04 -5.67
C PHE A 415 14.51 7.03 -7.19
N SER A 416 13.97 5.95 -7.75
CA SER A 416 13.93 5.75 -9.20
C SER A 416 12.84 6.61 -9.84
N SER A 417 13.27 7.53 -10.72
CA SER A 417 12.42 8.36 -11.55
C SER A 417 12.67 8.06 -13.03
N PRO A 418 11.91 7.14 -13.65
CA PRO A 418 12.15 6.74 -15.02
C PRO A 418 11.91 7.89 -15.99
N THR A 419 12.87 8.10 -16.90
CA THR A 419 12.77 9.11 -17.97
C THR A 419 12.37 8.47 -19.30
N ASP A 420 12.67 7.17 -19.45
CA ASP A 420 12.30 6.39 -20.62
C ASP A 420 10.79 6.26 -20.76
N LYS A 421 10.31 6.44 -22.01
CA LYS A 421 8.89 6.48 -22.31
C LYS A 421 8.18 5.20 -21.85
N ASP A 422 8.79 4.05 -22.11
CA ASP A 422 8.20 2.75 -21.80
C ASP A 422 8.28 2.46 -20.29
N LYS A 423 9.29 3.01 -19.60
CA LYS A 423 9.46 2.85 -18.15
C LYS A 423 8.64 3.83 -17.30
N LYS A 424 8.22 4.97 -17.86
CA LYS A 424 7.39 5.98 -17.16
C LYS A 424 6.06 5.42 -16.67
N PHE A 425 5.51 4.41 -17.36
CA PHE A 425 4.27 3.77 -16.97
C PHE A 425 4.36 3.06 -15.61
N PHE A 426 5.50 2.44 -15.30
CA PHE A 426 5.76 1.78 -14.01
C PHE A 426 5.94 2.76 -12.83
N GLY A 427 5.95 4.06 -13.13
CA GLY A 427 5.98 5.12 -12.15
C GLY A 427 7.29 5.20 -11.35
N LYS A 428 7.27 6.12 -10.40
CA LYS A 428 8.40 6.38 -9.50
C LYS A 428 8.33 5.42 -8.32
N ARG A 429 9.46 4.81 -7.95
CA ARG A 429 9.54 3.84 -6.86
C ARG A 429 10.82 4.06 -6.04
N PRO A 430 10.77 3.87 -4.71
CA PRO A 430 12.00 3.76 -3.93
C PRO A 430 12.69 2.45 -4.30
N VAL A 431 13.98 2.47 -4.64
CA VAL A 431 14.75 1.25 -4.93
C VAL A 431 16.02 1.20 -4.11
N ILE A 432 16.57 0.01 -3.89
CA ILE A 432 17.85 -0.17 -3.21
C ILE A 432 18.81 -1.03 -4.03
N PRO A 433 20.10 -0.66 -4.17
CA PRO A 433 21.10 -1.55 -4.75
C PRO A 433 21.26 -2.86 -3.98
N TYR A 434 21.37 -3.98 -4.70
CA TYR A 434 21.58 -5.30 -4.07
C TYR A 434 22.83 -5.36 -3.20
N HIS A 435 23.92 -4.70 -3.59
CA HIS A 435 25.16 -4.74 -2.83
C HIS A 435 24.97 -4.20 -1.40
N ILE A 436 24.15 -3.15 -1.22
CA ILE A 436 23.81 -2.60 0.11
C ILE A 436 23.00 -3.62 0.91
N LEU A 437 21.95 -4.18 0.31
CA LEU A 437 21.09 -5.16 1.00
C LEU A 437 21.86 -6.41 1.44
N PHE A 438 22.86 -6.83 0.66
CA PHE A 438 23.70 -7.99 0.96
C PHE A 438 24.98 -7.65 1.72
N GLU A 439 25.20 -6.41 2.17
CA GLU A 439 26.29 -6.09 3.08
C GLU A 439 26.19 -6.96 4.34
N PRO A 440 27.27 -7.59 4.82
CA PRO A 440 27.21 -8.54 5.94
C PRO A 440 26.56 -7.96 7.20
N ASP A 441 26.80 -6.67 7.50
CA ASP A 441 26.24 -5.99 8.66
C ASP A 441 24.74 -5.68 8.54
N ILE A 442 24.22 -5.62 7.32
CA ILE A 442 22.79 -5.47 7.04
C ILE A 442 22.15 -6.85 6.98
N ARG A 443 22.67 -7.73 6.11
CA ARG A 443 22.15 -9.07 5.80
C ARG A 443 21.95 -9.94 7.03
N LYS A 444 22.83 -9.83 8.05
CA LYS A 444 22.75 -10.63 9.29
C LYS A 444 21.45 -10.44 10.07
N HIS A 445 20.73 -9.34 9.86
CA HIS A 445 19.47 -9.03 10.57
C HIS A 445 18.21 -9.54 9.86
N PHE A 446 18.34 -10.05 8.63
CA PHE A 446 17.21 -10.43 7.79
C PHE A 446 17.26 -11.89 7.36
N ILE A 447 16.07 -12.45 7.18
CA ILE A 447 15.81 -13.53 6.24
C ILE A 447 15.47 -12.89 4.89
N ILE A 448 16.08 -13.35 3.80
CA ILE A 448 15.88 -12.82 2.45
C ILE A 448 15.38 -13.94 1.53
N THR A 449 14.23 -13.72 0.91
CA THR A 449 13.60 -14.67 -0.01
C THR A 449 13.44 -14.05 -1.40
N SER A 450 13.23 -14.91 -2.40
CA SER A 450 13.33 -14.53 -3.81
C SER A 450 12.22 -13.60 -4.32
N ALA A 451 11.16 -13.37 -3.53
CA ALA A 451 9.95 -12.63 -3.89
C ALA A 451 9.22 -13.21 -5.11
N CYS A 452 8.55 -12.37 -5.88
CA CYS A 452 7.56 -12.77 -6.86
C CYS A 452 8.12 -12.99 -8.27
N ALA A 453 7.21 -13.06 -9.25
CA ALA A 453 7.51 -13.18 -10.67
C ALA A 453 8.43 -12.07 -11.23
N ILE A 454 8.47 -10.91 -10.57
CA ILE A 454 9.34 -9.76 -10.90
C ILE A 454 10.73 -9.92 -10.24
N GLY A 455 10.91 -10.93 -9.38
CA GLY A 455 12.19 -11.23 -8.75
C GLY A 455 13.24 -11.72 -9.75
N ARG A 456 14.51 -11.39 -9.47
CA ARG A 456 15.67 -11.74 -10.31
C ARG A 456 15.79 -13.23 -10.63
N HIS A 457 15.40 -14.08 -9.69
CA HIS A 457 15.38 -15.54 -9.87
C HIS A 457 14.46 -15.97 -11.01
N MET A 458 13.25 -15.38 -11.12
CA MET A 458 12.32 -15.69 -12.19
C MET A 458 12.81 -15.17 -13.53
N LYS A 459 13.42 -13.97 -13.57
CA LYS A 459 14.04 -13.44 -14.78
C LYS A 459 15.09 -14.41 -15.36
N TYR A 460 16.03 -14.89 -14.54
CA TYR A 460 17.02 -15.86 -15.01
C TYR A 460 16.41 -17.20 -15.43
N ALA A 461 15.38 -17.68 -14.73
CA ALA A 461 14.70 -18.93 -15.07
C ALA A 461 13.95 -18.82 -16.41
N LEU A 462 13.29 -17.68 -16.64
CA LEU A 462 12.56 -17.37 -17.87
C LEU A 462 13.50 -17.19 -19.07
N GLU A 463 14.67 -16.57 -18.88
CA GLU A 463 15.69 -16.40 -19.92
C GLU A 463 16.57 -17.65 -20.15
N ASP A 464 16.23 -18.80 -19.55
CA ASP A 464 16.99 -20.05 -19.57
C ASP A 464 18.45 -19.92 -19.06
N GLN A 465 18.74 -18.89 -18.26
CA GLN A 465 20.06 -18.59 -17.69
C GLN A 465 20.31 -19.32 -16.36
N TRP A 466 20.22 -20.65 -16.37
CA TRP A 466 20.27 -21.47 -15.15
C TRP A 466 21.59 -21.40 -14.37
N GLU A 467 22.71 -21.12 -15.03
CA GLU A 467 23.99 -20.91 -14.34
C GLU A 467 23.97 -19.62 -13.51
N LYS A 468 23.37 -18.54 -14.03
CA LYS A 468 23.18 -17.31 -13.26
C LYS A 468 22.15 -17.51 -12.16
N PHE A 469 21.07 -18.26 -12.44
CA PHE A 469 20.08 -18.67 -11.44
C PHE A 469 20.74 -19.37 -10.25
N ARG A 470 21.53 -20.43 -10.49
CA ARG A 470 22.23 -21.19 -9.43
C ARG A 470 23.16 -20.31 -8.59
N LYS A 471 23.87 -19.37 -9.22
CA LYS A 471 24.71 -18.40 -8.49
C LYS A 471 23.88 -17.43 -7.67
N TRP A 472 22.76 -16.95 -8.22
CA TRP A 472 21.89 -15.98 -7.59
C TRP A 472 21.23 -16.51 -6.31
N ILE A 473 20.64 -17.71 -6.38
CA ILE A 473 19.87 -18.27 -5.25
C ILE A 473 20.72 -18.56 -4.01
N LYS A 474 22.05 -18.69 -4.16
CA LYS A 474 22.98 -18.88 -3.03
C LYS A 474 23.07 -17.68 -2.10
N ASN A 475 22.62 -16.50 -2.54
CA ASN A 475 22.55 -15.31 -1.70
C ASN A 475 21.26 -15.27 -0.84
N LEU A 476 20.30 -16.15 -1.13
CA LEU A 476 18.97 -16.16 -0.52
C LEU A 476 18.90 -17.22 0.58
N ASP A 477 18.05 -16.98 1.58
CA ASP A 477 17.74 -17.99 2.60
C ASP A 477 16.71 -19.00 2.09
N ALA A 478 15.85 -18.61 1.14
CA ALA A 478 14.92 -19.50 0.46
C ALA A 478 14.47 -18.96 -0.90
N VAL A 479 14.00 -19.86 -1.77
CA VAL A 479 13.35 -19.52 -3.04
C VAL A 479 11.85 -19.73 -2.91
N GLU A 480 11.07 -18.72 -3.29
CA GLU A 480 9.61 -18.76 -3.27
C GLU A 480 9.07 -19.53 -4.48
N ILE A 481 8.18 -20.48 -4.20
CA ILE A 481 7.30 -21.06 -5.21
C ILE A 481 5.91 -20.49 -4.96
N HIS A 482 5.30 -19.97 -6.03
CA HIS A 482 3.99 -19.35 -6.00
C HIS A 482 2.95 -20.31 -6.55
N PRO A 483 1.67 -20.15 -6.16
CA PRO A 483 0.60 -20.89 -6.80
C PRO A 483 0.52 -20.55 -8.30
N SER A 484 0.16 -21.54 -9.10
CA SER A 484 0.24 -21.46 -10.56
C SER A 484 -0.64 -20.36 -11.15
N TRP A 485 -1.78 -20.08 -10.52
CA TRP A 485 -2.67 -19.01 -10.94
C TRP A 485 -2.03 -17.62 -10.82
N ASN A 486 -1.07 -17.41 -9.90
CA ASN A 486 -0.37 -16.12 -9.75
C ASN A 486 0.52 -15.83 -10.97
N ASN A 487 1.16 -16.87 -11.50
CA ASN A 487 2.07 -16.77 -12.64
C ASN A 487 1.39 -17.07 -13.99
N SER A 488 0.07 -17.30 -13.99
CA SER A 488 -0.66 -17.67 -15.21
C SER A 488 -0.78 -16.52 -16.23
N TYR A 489 -0.56 -15.27 -15.81
CA TYR A 489 -0.47 -14.13 -16.72
C TYR A 489 0.67 -14.27 -17.74
N MET A 490 1.73 -15.02 -17.39
CA MET A 490 2.89 -15.25 -18.27
C MET A 490 2.52 -15.92 -19.60
N VAL A 491 1.39 -16.63 -19.63
CA VAL A 491 0.85 -17.28 -20.85
C VAL A 491 0.36 -16.27 -21.88
N GLU A 492 -0.10 -15.10 -21.43
CA GLU A 492 -0.67 -14.04 -22.27
C GLU A 492 0.35 -12.94 -22.59
N GLU A 493 1.50 -12.96 -21.92
CA GLU A 493 2.54 -11.95 -21.94
C GLU A 493 3.47 -12.15 -23.15
N ALA A 494 3.42 -11.20 -24.10
CA ALA A 494 4.16 -11.32 -25.36
C ALA A 494 5.68 -11.29 -25.16
N SER A 495 6.15 -10.60 -24.11
CA SER A 495 7.57 -10.55 -23.75
C SER A 495 8.10 -11.89 -23.19
N ILE A 496 7.22 -12.83 -22.82
CA ILE A 496 7.57 -14.15 -22.26
C ILE A 496 7.23 -15.24 -23.30
N SER A 497 7.94 -15.22 -24.42
CA SER A 497 7.69 -16.12 -25.57
C SER A 497 7.80 -17.63 -25.26
N GLN A 498 8.51 -17.98 -24.19
CA GLN A 498 8.78 -19.35 -23.74
C GLN A 498 7.62 -19.97 -22.95
N ILE A 499 6.66 -19.18 -22.47
CA ILE A 499 5.48 -19.66 -21.74
C ILE A 499 4.27 -19.48 -22.65
N THR A 500 3.74 -20.57 -23.18
CA THR A 500 2.62 -20.54 -24.16
C THR A 500 1.33 -21.14 -23.63
N LYS A 501 1.43 -21.91 -22.55
CA LYS A 501 0.33 -22.59 -21.87
C LYS A 501 0.66 -22.73 -20.38
N ILE A 502 -0.37 -23.00 -19.58
CA ILE A 502 -0.22 -23.10 -18.13
C ILE A 502 0.72 -24.26 -17.70
N GLU A 503 0.79 -25.32 -18.50
CA GLU A 503 1.70 -26.45 -18.24
C GLU A 503 3.18 -26.04 -18.30
N ASP A 504 3.52 -24.99 -19.05
CA ASP A 504 4.88 -24.46 -19.10
C ASP A 504 5.24 -23.75 -17.78
N VAL A 505 4.28 -23.06 -17.14
CA VAL A 505 4.43 -22.49 -15.78
C VAL A 505 4.65 -23.62 -14.77
N TYR A 506 3.89 -24.71 -14.86
CA TYR A 506 4.08 -25.86 -13.97
C TYR A 506 5.48 -26.47 -14.14
N ALA A 507 5.94 -26.62 -15.39
CA ALA A 507 7.27 -27.14 -15.69
C ALA A 507 8.37 -26.21 -15.15
N LEU A 508 8.20 -24.90 -15.27
CA LEU A 508 9.09 -23.88 -14.72
C LEU A 508 9.21 -24.02 -13.19
N HIS A 509 8.08 -24.06 -12.47
CA HIS A 509 8.09 -24.19 -11.01
C HIS A 509 8.76 -25.49 -10.55
N ARG A 510 8.46 -26.63 -11.20
CA ARG A 510 9.12 -27.91 -10.89
C ARG A 510 10.62 -27.89 -11.17
N LYS A 511 11.05 -27.22 -12.25
CA LYS A 511 12.48 -27.06 -12.58
C LYS A 511 13.20 -26.21 -11.54
N ILE A 512 12.58 -25.11 -11.10
CA ILE A 512 13.09 -24.28 -9.99
C ILE A 512 13.25 -25.12 -8.73
N TYR A 513 12.20 -25.84 -8.30
CA TYR A 513 12.25 -26.71 -7.12
C TYR A 513 13.39 -27.73 -7.20
N LYS A 514 13.52 -28.43 -8.34
CA LYS A 514 14.57 -29.43 -8.55
C LYS A 514 15.97 -28.82 -8.42
N ILE A 515 16.22 -27.65 -9.02
CA ILE A 515 17.51 -26.97 -8.96
C ILE A 515 17.81 -26.50 -7.53
N CYS A 516 16.82 -25.96 -6.82
CA CYS A 516 17.00 -25.56 -5.43
C CYS A 516 17.36 -26.77 -4.55
N LYS A 517 16.72 -27.92 -4.77
CA LYS A 517 17.04 -29.18 -4.09
C LYS A 517 18.47 -29.66 -4.40
N GLU A 518 18.92 -29.56 -5.65
CA GLU A 518 20.29 -29.88 -6.05
C GLU A 518 21.34 -28.97 -5.37
N GLU A 519 21.03 -27.68 -5.23
CA GLU A 519 21.91 -26.68 -4.61
C GLU A 519 21.78 -26.61 -3.06
N ASN A 520 20.91 -27.44 -2.46
CA ASN A 520 20.56 -27.41 -1.03
C ASN A 520 20.03 -26.04 -0.55
N ILE A 521 19.27 -25.35 -1.39
CA ILE A 521 18.56 -24.11 -1.03
C ILE A 521 17.07 -24.46 -0.82
N PRO A 522 16.44 -24.10 0.30
CA PRO A 522 15.06 -24.48 0.56
C PRO A 522 14.09 -23.73 -0.36
N CYS A 523 13.10 -24.46 -0.88
CA CYS A 523 11.92 -23.86 -1.49
C CYS A 523 10.82 -23.67 -0.44
N ILE A 524 10.11 -22.55 -0.50
CA ILE A 524 9.01 -22.21 0.39
C ILE A 524 7.72 -21.94 -0.38
N ILE A 525 6.59 -22.21 0.25
CA ILE A 525 5.25 -21.93 -0.27
C ILE A 525 4.77 -20.59 0.25
N VAL A 526 4.51 -19.66 -0.67
CA VAL A 526 3.93 -18.35 -0.39
C VAL A 526 2.84 -18.04 -1.40
N SER A 527 1.92 -17.15 -1.05
CA SER A 527 0.83 -16.78 -1.96
C SER A 527 1.00 -15.41 -2.60
N ASP A 528 1.93 -14.58 -2.12
CA ASP A 528 2.04 -13.17 -2.52
C ASP A 528 0.71 -12.43 -2.27
N ALA A 529 0.11 -12.64 -1.10
CA ALA A 529 -1.30 -12.28 -0.85
C ALA A 529 -1.53 -10.77 -0.88
N HIS A 530 -2.58 -10.32 -1.57
CA HIS A 530 -2.99 -8.91 -1.62
C HIS A 530 -4.40 -8.66 -1.05
N ILE A 531 -5.12 -9.74 -0.77
CA ILE A 531 -6.46 -9.79 -0.19
C ILE A 531 -6.57 -11.02 0.73
N ASN A 532 -7.58 -11.05 1.58
CA ASN A 532 -7.67 -12.07 2.62
C ASN A 532 -8.23 -13.40 2.09
N ASP A 533 -9.33 -13.32 1.34
CA ASP A 533 -10.12 -14.47 0.90
C ASP A 533 -10.19 -14.54 -0.62
N LYS A 534 -10.37 -15.75 -1.16
CA LYS A 534 -10.47 -16.03 -2.60
C LYS A 534 -11.63 -15.26 -3.25
N GLU A 535 -12.70 -14.98 -2.50
CA GLU A 535 -13.84 -14.20 -2.99
C GLU A 535 -13.53 -12.70 -3.14
N ASP A 536 -12.54 -12.17 -2.42
CA ASP A 536 -12.16 -10.75 -2.48
C ASP A 536 -11.37 -10.41 -3.75
N ARG A 537 -11.04 -11.42 -4.57
CA ARG A 537 -10.34 -11.29 -5.86
C ARG A 537 -11.01 -10.29 -6.79
N ILE A 538 -12.35 -10.28 -6.79
CA ILE A 538 -13.14 -9.36 -7.61
C ILE A 538 -12.90 -7.89 -7.23
N ILE A 539 -12.56 -7.61 -5.98
CA ILE A 539 -12.37 -6.25 -5.47
C ILE A 539 -11.05 -5.69 -5.98
N ARG A 540 -9.95 -6.44 -5.79
CA ARG A 540 -8.63 -6.03 -6.29
C ARG A 540 -8.63 -5.91 -7.80
N SER A 541 -9.20 -6.89 -8.51
CA SER A 541 -9.35 -6.87 -9.97
C SER A 541 -10.07 -5.60 -10.45
N ASN A 542 -11.25 -5.30 -9.92
CA ASN A 542 -12.02 -4.12 -10.31
C ASN A 542 -11.31 -2.81 -9.94
N PHE A 543 -10.66 -2.77 -8.78
CA PHE A 543 -9.88 -1.60 -8.36
C PHE A 543 -8.72 -1.33 -9.32
N LYS A 544 -7.92 -2.37 -9.64
CA LYS A 544 -6.82 -2.26 -10.59
C LYS A 544 -7.33 -1.79 -11.95
N GLN A 545 -8.39 -2.40 -12.49
CA GLN A 545 -8.98 -1.96 -13.78
C GLN A 545 -9.37 -0.47 -13.77
N GLY A 546 -10.03 -0.01 -12.71
CA GLY A 546 -10.44 1.39 -12.57
C GLY A 546 -9.25 2.35 -12.41
N TYR A 547 -8.26 1.98 -11.59
CA TYR A 547 -7.07 2.77 -11.33
C TYR A 547 -6.16 2.91 -12.55
N PHE A 548 -5.87 1.79 -13.23
CA PHE A 548 -5.04 1.80 -14.43
C PHE A 548 -5.73 2.54 -15.58
N GLY A 549 -7.06 2.41 -15.74
CA GLY A 549 -7.80 3.21 -16.72
C GLY A 549 -7.75 4.72 -16.46
N LEU A 550 -7.49 5.18 -15.22
CA LEU A 550 -7.21 6.59 -14.92
C LEU A 550 -5.78 6.98 -15.33
N LEU A 551 -4.79 6.11 -15.11
CA LEU A 551 -3.40 6.35 -15.48
C LEU A 551 -3.22 6.41 -17.00
N GLU A 552 -3.82 5.49 -17.75
CA GLU A 552 -3.79 5.48 -19.23
C GLU A 552 -4.32 6.80 -19.82
N ARG A 553 -5.43 7.32 -19.28
CA ARG A 553 -5.98 8.63 -19.68
C ARG A 553 -5.04 9.80 -19.41
N LYS A 554 -4.24 9.72 -18.34
CA LYS A 554 -3.34 10.80 -17.90
C LYS A 554 -2.00 10.79 -18.64
N TYR A 555 -1.45 9.61 -18.92
CA TYR A 555 -0.12 9.44 -19.51
C TYR A 555 -0.13 9.07 -20.99
N GLY A 556 -1.32 8.85 -21.59
CA GLY A 556 -1.51 8.89 -23.04
C GLY A 556 -0.89 7.72 -23.81
N SER A 557 -1.12 6.48 -23.39
CA SER A 557 -0.83 5.31 -24.24
C SER A 557 -2.02 5.00 -25.15
N LYS A 558 -2.18 5.78 -26.23
CA LYS A 558 -2.97 5.36 -27.38
C LYS A 558 -2.07 4.54 -28.31
N LYS A 559 -2.16 3.20 -28.23
CA LYS A 559 -2.11 2.28 -29.37
C LYS A 559 -2.91 1.03 -29.02
N GLU A 560 -3.80 0.62 -29.92
CA GLU A 560 -4.63 -0.59 -29.81
C GLU A 560 -3.83 -1.89 -30.07
N ASP A 561 -2.56 -1.78 -30.52
CA ASP A 561 -1.75 -2.92 -30.97
C ASP A 561 -0.53 -3.27 -30.10
N ASP A 562 -0.17 -2.47 -29.09
CA ASP A 562 0.89 -2.85 -28.14
C ASP A 562 0.26 -3.71 -27.04
N LYS A 563 0.40 -5.03 -27.17
CA LYS A 563 0.08 -5.97 -26.08
C LYS A 563 0.92 -5.58 -24.86
N ARG A 564 0.20 -5.36 -23.76
CA ARG A 564 0.63 -4.65 -22.56
C ARG A 564 1.64 -5.47 -21.77
N ASP A 565 2.83 -4.90 -21.52
CA ASP A 565 3.91 -5.52 -20.75
C ASP A 565 3.70 -5.41 -19.22
N VAL A 566 3.84 -6.53 -18.50
CA VAL A 566 4.11 -6.70 -17.04
C VAL A 566 2.92 -7.15 -16.17
N GLY A 567 3.20 -8.14 -15.30
CA GLY A 567 2.26 -8.76 -14.35
C GLY A 567 1.58 -7.85 -13.32
N ASP A 568 2.06 -6.61 -13.11
CA ASP A 568 1.39 -5.61 -12.27
C ASP A 568 0.03 -5.15 -12.85
N MET A 569 -0.17 -5.34 -14.15
CA MET A 569 -1.40 -5.05 -14.89
C MET A 569 -2.33 -6.26 -15.02
N ASP A 570 -2.13 -7.31 -14.24
CA ASP A 570 -3.05 -8.44 -14.23
C ASP A 570 -4.38 -8.06 -13.58
N PHE A 571 -5.42 -7.97 -14.41
CA PHE A 571 -6.79 -7.65 -14.01
C PHE A 571 -7.66 -8.88 -13.84
N ALA A 572 -7.17 -10.08 -14.15
CA ALA A 572 -7.99 -11.27 -14.15
C ALA A 572 -8.39 -11.64 -12.72
N ILE A 573 -9.68 -11.89 -12.49
CA ILE A 573 -10.21 -12.15 -11.13
C ILE A 573 -9.53 -13.41 -10.57
N GLU A 574 -9.45 -14.47 -11.35
CA GLU A 574 -8.91 -15.77 -10.96
C GLU A 574 -7.41 -15.78 -10.64
N ARG A 575 -6.68 -14.72 -11.01
CA ARG A 575 -5.24 -14.59 -10.77
C ARG A 575 -4.91 -13.74 -9.54
N GLN A 576 -5.87 -13.01 -8.98
CA GLN A 576 -5.60 -12.11 -7.85
C GLN A 576 -5.14 -12.89 -6.59
N PRO A 577 -4.00 -12.55 -5.98
CA PRO A 577 -3.46 -13.28 -4.85
C PRO A 577 -4.20 -13.07 -3.55
N PHE A 578 -4.44 -14.15 -2.82
CA PHE A 578 -5.10 -14.15 -1.52
C PHE A 578 -4.34 -15.00 -0.52
N ILE A 579 -4.55 -14.77 0.79
CA ILE A 579 -3.95 -15.58 1.84
C ILE A 579 -4.44 -17.02 1.67
N MET A 580 -3.54 -17.95 1.33
CA MET A 580 -3.92 -19.35 1.07
C MET A 580 -4.06 -20.14 2.38
N SER A 581 -4.99 -21.09 2.40
CA SER A 581 -4.97 -22.19 3.36
C SER A 581 -4.11 -23.35 2.86
N TYR A 582 -3.80 -24.32 3.73
CA TYR A 582 -3.10 -25.53 3.29
C TYR A 582 -3.91 -26.36 2.27
N ASP A 583 -5.24 -26.34 2.35
CA ASP A 583 -6.12 -26.99 1.36
C ASP A 583 -5.94 -26.35 -0.03
N ASP A 584 -5.87 -25.02 -0.11
CA ASP A 584 -5.66 -24.29 -1.37
C ASP A 584 -4.28 -24.62 -1.97
N VAL A 585 -3.27 -24.79 -1.11
CA VAL A 585 -1.92 -25.21 -1.51
C VAL A 585 -1.95 -26.62 -2.10
N LEU A 586 -2.59 -27.58 -1.43
CA LEU A 586 -2.70 -28.95 -1.94
C LEU A 586 -3.40 -28.98 -3.30
N GLU A 587 -4.53 -28.28 -3.42
CA GLU A 587 -5.31 -28.21 -4.66
C GLU A 587 -4.46 -27.71 -5.84
N ASP A 588 -3.77 -26.58 -5.68
CA ASP A 588 -3.01 -25.98 -6.77
C ASP A 588 -1.69 -26.71 -7.04
N TYR A 589 -0.91 -27.07 -6.01
CA TYR A 589 0.42 -27.65 -6.21
C TYR A 589 0.37 -29.09 -6.73
N GLN A 590 -0.65 -29.87 -6.35
CA GLN A 590 -0.87 -31.19 -6.96
C GLN A 590 -1.25 -31.06 -8.44
N LYS A 591 -2.04 -30.04 -8.80
CA LYS A 591 -2.37 -29.72 -10.19
C LYS A 591 -1.11 -29.35 -11.00
N GLN A 592 -0.14 -28.68 -10.37
CA GLN A 592 1.16 -28.40 -10.97
C GLN A 592 2.04 -29.66 -11.11
N GLY A 593 1.64 -30.81 -10.56
CA GLY A 593 2.39 -32.06 -10.65
C GLY A 593 3.48 -32.24 -9.58
N PHE A 594 3.41 -31.49 -8.47
CA PHE A 594 4.21 -31.80 -7.28
C PHE A 594 3.62 -33.00 -6.54
N THR A 595 4.49 -33.84 -5.99
CA THR A 595 4.11 -34.94 -5.09
C THR A 595 3.72 -34.41 -3.71
N LEU A 596 3.00 -35.22 -2.92
CA LEU A 596 2.58 -34.81 -1.58
C LEU A 596 3.80 -34.57 -0.67
N GLU A 597 4.85 -35.38 -0.84
CA GLU A 597 6.10 -35.27 -0.10
C GLU A 597 6.83 -33.96 -0.43
N GLU A 598 6.89 -33.56 -1.72
CA GLU A 598 7.50 -32.28 -2.13
C GLU A 598 6.71 -31.08 -1.57
N ILE A 599 5.38 -31.15 -1.55
CA ILE A 599 4.53 -30.10 -0.96
C ILE A 599 4.75 -30.01 0.54
N GLN A 600 4.81 -31.15 1.25
CA GLN A 600 5.09 -31.18 2.68
C GLN A 600 6.49 -30.64 2.99
N GLU A 601 7.51 -31.01 2.21
CA GLU A 601 8.88 -30.50 2.34
C GLU A 601 8.91 -28.96 2.25
N MET A 602 8.28 -28.38 1.22
CA MET A 602 8.23 -26.93 1.06
C MET A 602 7.40 -26.24 2.15
N HIS A 603 6.33 -26.88 2.62
CA HIS A 603 5.51 -26.38 3.73
C HIS A 603 6.30 -26.35 5.05
N GLU A 604 7.04 -27.41 5.35
CA GLU A 604 7.94 -27.48 6.50
C GLU A 604 9.06 -26.43 6.40
N ASN A 605 9.61 -26.21 5.21
CA ASN A 605 10.59 -25.15 4.98
C ASN A 605 10.01 -23.76 5.28
N SER A 606 8.78 -23.47 4.83
CA SER A 606 8.09 -22.22 5.18
C SER A 606 7.96 -22.06 6.71
N ASN A 607 7.57 -23.13 7.40
CA ASN A 607 7.40 -23.10 8.86
C ASN A 607 8.74 -22.90 9.60
N LYS A 608 9.80 -23.64 9.20
CA LYS A 608 11.16 -23.48 9.75
C LYS A 608 11.70 -22.08 9.54
N LEU A 609 11.43 -21.47 8.39
CA LEU A 609 11.85 -20.09 8.10
C LEU A 609 11.09 -19.08 8.97
N ALA A 610 9.78 -19.28 9.16
CA ALA A 610 8.97 -18.47 10.06
C ALA A 610 9.43 -18.55 11.53
N GLU A 611 9.91 -19.72 11.97
CA GLU A 611 10.48 -19.91 13.32
C GLU A 611 11.74 -19.07 13.55
N GLN A 612 12.58 -18.93 12.52
CA GLN A 612 13.80 -18.11 12.58
C GLN A 612 13.52 -16.60 12.65
N CYS A 613 12.37 -16.15 12.16
CA CYS A 613 11.97 -14.75 12.20
C CYS A 613 11.49 -14.31 13.58
N SER A 614 11.69 -13.03 13.90
CA SER A 614 11.20 -12.43 15.15
C SER A 614 9.69 -12.17 15.06
N ASN A 615 8.99 -12.35 16.19
CA ASN A 615 7.56 -12.06 16.29
C ASN A 615 7.35 -10.57 16.60
N LEU A 616 6.37 -9.94 15.96
CA LEU A 616 5.94 -8.56 16.19
C LEU A 616 5.80 -8.21 17.68
N ARG A 617 5.29 -9.14 18.49
CA ARG A 617 5.09 -8.91 19.92
C ARG A 617 6.39 -8.83 20.74
N ASP A 618 7.46 -9.42 20.22
CA ASP A 618 8.77 -9.55 20.87
C ASP A 618 9.78 -8.52 20.32
N ILE A 619 9.31 -7.61 19.45
CA ILE A 619 10.14 -6.58 18.80
C ILE A 619 9.78 -5.20 19.37
N THR A 620 10.80 -4.46 19.81
CA THR A 620 10.68 -3.03 20.10
C THR A 620 10.68 -2.25 18.79
N LEU A 621 9.47 -1.90 18.31
CA LEU A 621 9.29 -1.07 17.12
C LEU A 621 9.77 0.37 17.32
N LEU A 622 9.41 0.96 18.46
CA LEU A 622 9.81 2.29 18.88
C LEU A 622 10.21 2.18 20.36
N PRO A 623 11.39 2.68 20.76
CA PRO A 623 11.78 2.68 22.16
C PRO A 623 10.80 3.50 22.99
N ASP A 624 10.49 3.03 24.20
CA ASP A 624 9.61 3.72 25.15
C ASP A 624 10.35 4.85 25.87
N LYS A 625 10.78 5.84 25.09
CA LYS A 625 11.53 7.02 25.55
C LYS A 625 11.18 8.23 24.70
N LEU A 626 11.05 9.38 25.34
CA LEU A 626 10.99 10.66 24.63
C LEU A 626 12.40 11.07 24.19
N PHE A 627 12.59 11.23 22.89
CA PHE A 627 13.84 11.72 22.32
C PHE A 627 13.73 13.22 22.07
N LEU A 628 14.47 14.00 22.85
CA LEU A 628 14.53 15.45 22.72
C LEU A 628 15.71 15.84 21.82
N PRO A 629 15.56 16.89 20.99
CA PRO A 629 16.66 17.39 20.17
C PRO A 629 17.74 18.03 21.05
N ASP A 630 18.98 18.04 20.56
CA ASP A 630 20.05 18.83 21.18
C ASP A 630 19.91 20.30 20.83
N PHE A 631 20.24 21.19 21.77
CA PHE A 631 20.39 22.62 21.52
C PHE A 631 21.84 23.05 21.83
N PRO A 632 22.80 22.78 20.93
CA PRO A 632 24.23 22.74 21.26
C PRO A 632 24.84 24.04 21.77
N ASN A 633 24.21 25.19 21.52
CA ASN A 633 24.72 26.51 21.91
C ASN A 633 23.88 27.16 23.03
N LEU A 634 22.99 26.40 23.68
CA LEU A 634 22.08 26.95 24.69
C LEU A 634 21.83 25.91 25.79
N ASN A 635 22.19 26.25 27.03
CA ASN A 635 21.78 25.47 28.18
C ASN A 635 20.32 25.81 28.53
N ALA A 636 19.38 25.01 28.04
CA ALA A 636 17.96 25.28 28.21
C ALA A 636 17.52 25.24 29.68
N GLN A 637 18.14 24.39 30.50
CA GLN A 637 17.83 24.26 31.92
C GLN A 637 18.17 25.52 32.71
N GLU A 638 19.21 26.25 32.30
CA GLU A 638 19.61 27.51 32.94
C GLU A 638 18.93 28.74 32.32
N GLU A 639 18.83 28.77 30.99
CA GLU A 639 18.34 29.95 30.27
C GLU A 639 16.82 30.11 30.34
N LEU A 640 16.05 29.00 30.40
CA LEU A 640 14.58 29.09 30.47
C LEU A 640 14.12 29.78 31.77
N PRO A 641 14.50 29.32 32.98
CA PRO A 641 14.08 29.97 34.22
C PRO A 641 14.50 31.44 34.28
N LYS A 642 15.72 31.73 33.81
CA LYS A 642 16.25 33.09 33.77
C LYS A 642 15.35 34.03 32.95
N LYS A 643 14.99 33.65 31.72
CA LYS A 643 14.12 34.49 30.86
C LYS A 643 12.71 34.63 31.41
N VAL A 644 12.17 33.58 32.00
CA VAL A 644 10.86 33.63 32.69
C VAL A 644 10.90 34.66 33.81
N TRP A 645 11.90 34.61 34.69
CA TRP A 645 12.03 35.56 35.79
C TRP A 645 12.33 36.98 35.33
N GLU A 646 13.17 37.17 34.31
CA GLU A 646 13.44 38.49 33.70
C GLU A 646 12.13 39.15 33.23
N PHE A 647 11.27 38.40 32.54
CA PHE A 647 9.96 38.90 32.11
C PHE A 647 9.02 39.15 33.29
N ALA A 648 8.93 38.20 34.22
CA ALA A 648 8.02 38.27 35.36
C ALA A 648 8.34 39.47 36.27
N ILE A 649 9.62 39.71 36.54
CA ILE A 649 10.09 40.87 37.30
C ILE A 649 9.68 42.16 36.57
N LYS A 650 9.91 42.24 35.26
CA LYS A 650 9.53 43.41 34.46
C LYS A 650 8.01 43.66 34.44
N LYS A 651 7.19 42.61 34.35
CA LYS A 651 5.72 42.74 34.24
C LYS A 651 5.06 43.01 35.60
N TRP A 652 5.46 42.31 36.66
CA TRP A 652 4.71 42.26 37.93
C TRP A 652 5.46 42.73 39.18
N SER A 653 6.78 42.90 39.16
CA SER A 653 7.51 43.27 40.39
C SER A 653 7.36 44.74 40.75
N LYS A 654 7.08 45.02 42.03
CA LYS A 654 6.99 46.38 42.58
C LYS A 654 8.34 47.03 42.88
N ASP A 655 9.37 46.22 43.11
CA ASP A 655 10.69 46.67 43.58
C ASP A 655 11.86 46.17 42.71
N GLY A 656 11.58 45.43 41.63
CA GLY A 656 12.59 44.86 40.74
C GLY A 656 13.17 43.52 41.20
N THR A 657 12.65 42.94 42.28
CA THR A 657 13.04 41.62 42.79
C THR A 657 11.96 40.56 42.53
N LYS A 658 12.26 39.28 42.79
CA LYS A 658 11.25 38.21 42.71
C LYS A 658 10.24 38.33 43.85
N GLU A 659 10.71 38.75 45.01
CA GLU A 659 9.95 38.94 46.25
C GLU A 659 8.93 40.08 46.12
N GLY A 660 9.18 41.05 45.24
CA GLY A 660 8.25 42.12 44.89
C GLY A 660 7.10 41.71 43.97
N ILE A 661 7.04 40.44 43.50
CA ILE A 661 5.93 39.88 42.70
C ILE A 661 4.85 39.34 43.65
N ASP A 662 3.58 39.47 43.26
CA ASP A 662 2.46 38.88 43.99
C ASP A 662 2.67 37.38 44.25
N GLN A 663 2.36 36.93 45.47
CA GLN A 663 2.63 35.58 45.92
C GLN A 663 1.99 34.51 45.02
N LYS A 664 0.74 34.71 44.56
CA LYS A 664 0.06 33.72 43.70
C LYS A 664 0.77 33.54 42.36
N ILE A 665 1.26 34.65 41.78
CA ILE A 665 2.00 34.63 40.51
C ILE A 665 3.35 33.95 40.69
N ARG A 666 4.08 34.32 41.76
CA ARG A 666 5.40 33.75 42.06
C ARG A 666 5.31 32.23 42.27
N GLU A 667 4.36 31.78 43.08
CA GLU A 667 4.13 30.34 43.33
C GLU A 667 3.73 29.61 42.04
N ARG A 668 2.89 30.21 41.19
CA ARG A 668 2.54 29.63 39.88
C ARG A 668 3.74 29.47 38.97
N ILE A 669 4.63 30.46 38.89
CA ILE A 669 5.87 30.38 38.09
C ILE A 669 6.82 29.31 38.64
N GLU A 670 7.06 29.30 39.96
CA GLU A 670 7.92 28.32 40.62
C GLU A 670 7.44 26.89 40.35
N TYR A 671 6.13 26.66 40.51
CA TYR A 671 5.49 25.39 40.22
C TYR A 671 5.65 25.00 38.75
N GLU A 672 5.33 25.88 37.81
CA GLU A 672 5.42 25.57 36.37
C GLU A 672 6.86 25.36 35.86
N LEU A 673 7.85 26.04 36.43
CA LEU A 673 9.26 25.80 36.14
C LEU A 673 9.68 24.40 36.60
N GLU A 674 9.28 23.99 37.81
CA GLU A 674 9.52 22.63 38.32
C GLU A 674 8.84 21.58 37.44
N LEU A 675 7.56 21.79 37.08
CA LEU A 675 6.81 20.92 36.17
C LEU A 675 7.52 20.74 34.82
N THR A 676 8.07 21.83 34.28
CA THR A 676 8.73 21.83 32.97
C THR A 676 10.05 21.07 33.01
N ALA A 677 10.83 21.23 34.08
CA ALA A 677 12.08 20.52 34.30
C ALA A 677 11.86 19.01 34.46
N GLU A 678 10.86 18.61 35.24
CA GLU A 678 10.50 17.20 35.43
C GLU A 678 9.96 16.54 34.15
N ALA A 679 9.26 17.32 33.31
CA ALA A 679 8.83 16.84 32.00
C ALA A 679 9.98 16.74 30.98
N GLY A 680 11.12 17.39 31.23
CA GLY A 680 12.23 17.54 30.29
C GLY A 680 11.90 18.47 29.11
N TYR A 681 10.99 19.42 29.29
CA TYR A 681 10.48 20.25 28.19
C TYR A 681 11.24 21.57 27.99
N GLU A 682 12.31 21.81 28.72
CA GLU A 682 13.05 23.07 28.68
C GLU A 682 13.59 23.36 27.27
N VAL A 683 14.18 22.35 26.63
CA VAL A 683 14.70 22.49 25.26
C VAL A 683 13.57 22.79 24.28
N LEU A 684 12.41 22.14 24.42
CA LEU A 684 11.25 22.37 23.55
C LEU A 684 10.72 23.80 23.69
N TYR A 685 10.64 24.31 24.92
CA TYR A 685 10.23 25.69 25.19
C TYR A 685 11.21 26.71 24.60
N MET A 686 12.52 26.46 24.74
CA MET A 686 13.53 27.34 24.18
C MET A 686 13.53 27.34 22.66
N LEU A 687 13.32 26.19 22.01
CA LEU A 687 13.13 26.10 20.56
C LEU A 687 11.88 26.84 20.10
N ALA A 688 10.75 26.66 20.80
CA ALA A 688 9.51 27.37 20.49
C ALA A 688 9.70 28.89 20.61
N ARG A 689 10.33 29.34 21.70
CA ARG A 689 10.65 30.75 21.92
C ARG A 689 11.51 31.32 20.79
N GLU A 690 12.63 30.70 20.46
CA GLU A 690 13.53 31.21 19.42
C GLU A 690 12.83 31.24 18.06
N SER A 691 11.97 30.26 17.78
CA SER A 691 11.14 30.25 16.56
C SER A 691 10.19 31.45 16.49
N VAL A 692 9.48 31.75 17.59
CA VAL A 692 8.56 32.91 17.67
C VAL A 692 9.33 34.23 17.54
N MET A 693 10.42 34.38 18.28
CA MET A 693 11.24 35.60 18.24
C MET A 693 11.84 35.84 16.85
N GLN A 694 12.32 34.79 16.19
CA GLN A 694 12.86 34.89 14.84
C GLN A 694 11.78 35.28 13.83
N SER A 695 10.60 34.68 13.90
CA SER A 695 9.45 35.03 13.05
C SER A 695 9.08 36.52 13.21
N ASN A 696 8.94 36.99 14.46
CA ASN A 696 8.61 38.39 14.76
C ASN A 696 9.68 39.37 14.25
N ARG A 697 10.98 39.04 14.39
CA ARG A 697 12.08 39.85 13.83
C ARG A 697 12.03 39.96 12.31
N LEU A 698 11.55 38.92 11.64
CA LEU A 698 11.35 38.90 10.18
C LEU A 698 10.06 39.61 9.74
N GLY A 699 9.26 40.13 10.69
CA GLY A 699 8.00 40.82 10.41
C GLY A 699 6.78 39.89 10.28
N TYR A 700 6.92 38.61 10.62
CA TYR A 700 5.84 37.63 10.61
C TYR A 700 5.34 37.38 12.03
N ILE A 701 4.21 37.98 12.38
CA ILE A 701 3.57 37.80 13.69
C ILE A 701 3.13 36.35 13.90
N VAL A 702 3.26 35.84 15.12
CA VAL A 702 2.87 34.48 15.48
C VAL A 702 1.70 34.52 16.46
N GLY A 703 0.57 33.92 16.08
CA GLY A 703 -0.58 33.77 16.97
C GLY A 703 -0.46 32.56 17.89
N SER A 704 -0.96 32.68 19.12
CA SER A 704 -0.99 31.61 20.12
C SER A 704 -1.98 30.50 19.74
N ARG A 705 -1.68 29.22 20.03
CA ARG A 705 -2.58 28.09 19.77
C ARG A 705 -2.35 26.89 20.68
N GLY A 706 -3.44 26.24 21.08
CA GLY A 706 -3.41 24.96 21.81
C GLY A 706 -3.18 25.13 23.32
N SER A 707 -2.97 24.01 24.01
CA SER A 707 -2.87 23.97 25.48
C SER A 707 -1.65 24.67 26.07
N VAL A 708 -0.66 25.04 25.25
CA VAL A 708 0.52 25.80 25.70
C VAL A 708 0.15 27.14 26.35
N GLY A 709 -1.01 27.71 26.00
CA GLY A 709 -1.56 28.92 26.61
C GLY A 709 -1.99 28.76 28.07
N SER A 710 -2.11 27.53 28.57
CA SER A 710 -2.46 27.25 29.98
C SER A 710 -1.28 27.35 30.96
N MET A 711 -0.07 27.58 30.44
CA MET A 711 1.15 27.74 31.23
C MET A 711 1.57 29.22 31.24
N LEU A 712 1.70 29.80 32.43
CA LEU A 712 2.16 31.16 32.64
C LEU A 712 3.58 31.39 32.13
N ILE A 713 4.45 30.39 32.25
CA ILE A 713 5.82 30.48 31.71
C ILE A 713 5.83 30.61 30.19
N SER A 714 4.82 30.08 29.48
CA SER A 714 4.69 30.25 28.03
C SER A 714 4.50 31.71 27.66
N MET A 715 3.69 32.43 28.44
CA MET A 715 3.53 33.87 28.27
C MET A 715 4.82 34.62 28.60
N CYS A 716 5.48 34.25 29.69
CA CYS A 716 6.74 34.89 30.09
C CYS A 716 7.85 34.74 29.05
N LEU A 717 7.87 33.61 28.33
CA LEU A 717 8.82 33.36 27.24
C LEU A 717 8.43 34.03 25.91
N GLY A 718 7.23 34.61 25.83
CA GLY A 718 6.66 35.15 24.59
C GLY A 718 6.30 34.07 23.57
N VAL A 719 6.04 32.83 24.02
CA VAL A 719 5.52 31.73 23.21
C VAL A 719 3.99 31.80 23.10
N SER A 720 3.35 32.29 24.15
CA SER A 720 1.91 32.58 24.22
C SER A 720 1.70 34.05 24.56
N GLU A 721 0.58 34.61 24.17
CA GLU A 721 0.12 35.95 24.56
C GLU A 721 -0.92 35.89 25.69
N LEU A 722 -1.44 34.70 25.99
CA LEU A 722 -2.47 34.48 27.00
C LEU A 722 -1.89 34.40 28.40
N SER A 723 -2.50 35.13 29.34
CA SER A 723 -2.25 35.01 30.78
C SER A 723 -3.19 33.98 31.40
N PRO A 724 -2.74 32.79 31.82
CA PRO A 724 -3.62 31.75 32.36
C PRO A 724 -4.05 31.98 33.81
N LEU A 725 -3.62 33.09 34.43
CA LEU A 725 -3.97 33.44 35.80
C LEU A 725 -5.49 33.65 35.96
N GLN A 726 -5.98 33.55 37.20
CA GLN A 726 -7.31 34.00 37.59
C GLN A 726 -7.54 35.44 37.11
N ALA A 727 -8.79 35.81 36.81
CA ALA A 727 -9.15 37.19 36.47
C ALA A 727 -8.63 38.19 37.53
N HIS A 728 -7.96 39.25 37.07
CA HIS A 728 -7.40 40.27 37.95
C HIS A 728 -7.23 41.61 37.23
N TYR A 729 -7.21 42.69 37.99
CA TYR A 729 -6.74 43.99 37.53
C TYR A 729 -5.23 44.11 37.75
N LEU A 730 -4.51 44.65 36.77
CA LEU A 730 -3.09 44.98 36.86
C LEU A 730 -2.86 46.46 36.57
N CYS A 731 -2.18 47.16 37.49
CA CYS A 731 -1.73 48.53 37.25
C CYS A 731 -0.41 48.53 36.47
N PRO A 732 -0.32 49.18 35.29
CA PRO A 732 0.90 49.22 34.49
C PRO A 732 2.03 50.00 35.18
N THR A 733 1.68 50.97 36.04
CA THR A 733 2.62 51.90 36.68
C THR A 733 3.20 51.33 37.99
N CYS A 734 2.37 51.12 39.01
CA CYS A 734 2.84 50.68 40.33
C CYS A 734 2.80 49.16 40.54
N LYS A 735 2.37 48.40 39.52
CA LYS A 735 2.27 46.92 39.55
C LYS A 735 1.37 46.38 40.66
N HIS A 736 0.44 47.19 41.16
CA HIS A 736 -0.62 46.71 42.04
C HIS A 736 -1.51 45.69 41.30
N ILE A 737 -1.96 44.65 42.01
CA ILE A 737 -2.81 43.58 41.49
C ILE A 737 -4.03 43.45 42.40
N GLU A 738 -5.20 43.32 41.79
CA GLU A 738 -6.44 43.04 42.50
C GLU A 738 -7.14 41.85 41.84
N TRP A 739 -7.23 40.74 42.56
CA TRP A 739 -7.86 39.50 42.10
C TRP A 739 -9.38 39.61 42.14
N VAL A 740 -10.06 39.11 41.11
CA VAL A 740 -11.51 39.19 40.94
C VAL A 740 -12.06 37.80 40.64
N GLU A 741 -13.22 37.47 41.20
CA GLU A 741 -13.99 36.30 40.78
C GLU A 741 -15.03 36.75 39.75
N VAL A 742 -15.06 36.06 38.62
CA VAL A 742 -15.96 36.34 37.49
C VAL A 742 -16.71 35.05 37.12
N ASP A 743 -18.00 35.15 36.81
CA ASP A 743 -18.83 33.99 36.45
C ASP A 743 -19.12 34.00 34.95
N GLY A 744 -18.53 33.05 34.22
CA GLY A 744 -18.68 32.92 32.77
C GLY A 744 -17.96 34.00 31.93
N GLU A 745 -17.21 34.89 32.56
CA GLU A 745 -16.40 35.94 31.95
C GLU A 745 -14.91 35.69 32.24
N THR A 746 -14.02 36.49 31.64
CA THR A 746 -12.58 36.47 31.88
C THR A 746 -12.11 37.84 32.37
N GLY A 747 -10.86 37.91 32.85
CA GLY A 747 -10.23 39.19 33.17
C GLY A 747 -10.19 40.16 32.00
N LEU A 748 -10.23 39.67 30.75
CA LEU A 748 -10.27 40.52 29.56
C LEU A 748 -11.62 41.23 29.36
N ASP A 749 -12.67 40.75 30.00
CA ASP A 749 -14.02 41.33 29.95
C ASP A 749 -14.22 42.42 31.02
N LEU A 750 -13.28 42.56 31.96
CA LEU A 750 -13.35 43.54 33.03
C LEU A 750 -13.19 44.98 32.50
N PRO A 751 -14.06 45.94 32.90
CA PRO A 751 -13.93 47.33 32.48
C PRO A 751 -12.74 48.01 33.16
N ASP A 752 -12.07 48.91 32.44
CA ASP A 752 -11.00 49.75 32.97
C ASP A 752 -11.42 50.46 34.28
N LYS A 753 -10.50 50.53 35.24
CA LYS A 753 -10.75 51.21 36.52
C LYS A 753 -9.53 51.95 37.07
N GLU A 754 -9.75 52.85 38.03
CA GLU A 754 -8.68 53.63 38.66
C GLU A 754 -7.92 52.81 39.72
N CYS A 755 -6.58 52.92 39.73
CA CYS A 755 -5.74 52.25 40.72
C CYS A 755 -5.87 52.87 42.12
N PRO A 756 -6.15 52.08 43.18
CA PRO A 756 -6.32 52.62 44.53
C PRO A 756 -5.00 53.13 45.17
N HIS A 757 -3.85 52.89 44.55
CA HIS A 757 -2.53 53.26 45.08
C HIS A 757 -1.86 54.43 44.35
N CYS A 758 -2.03 54.53 43.03
CA CYS A 758 -1.35 55.54 42.22
C CYS A 758 -2.29 56.34 41.31
N HIS A 759 -3.59 56.06 41.34
CA HIS A 759 -4.63 56.75 40.57
C HIS A 759 -4.52 56.63 39.04
N GLU A 760 -3.56 55.85 38.53
CA GLU A 760 -3.48 55.49 37.11
C GLU A 760 -4.50 54.41 36.75
N THR A 761 -4.87 54.33 35.46
CA THR A 761 -5.79 53.28 34.96
C THR A 761 -5.18 51.88 35.11
N MET A 762 -5.98 50.94 35.60
CA MET A 762 -5.71 49.51 35.65
C MET A 762 -6.56 48.78 34.61
N TYR A 763 -5.99 47.71 34.06
CA TYR A 763 -6.63 46.89 33.03
C TYR A 763 -6.86 45.47 33.55
N GLY A 764 -7.91 44.82 33.06
CA GLY A 764 -8.16 43.41 33.33
C GLY A 764 -7.25 42.47 32.54
N ASP A 765 -6.81 41.38 33.18
CA ASP A 765 -5.97 40.32 32.60
C ASP A 765 -6.34 38.98 33.27
N GLY A 766 -5.94 37.86 32.67
CA GLY A 766 -6.21 36.51 33.19
C GLY A 766 -7.44 35.84 32.55
N VAL A 767 -7.24 34.62 32.03
CA VAL A 767 -8.30 33.79 31.42
C VAL A 767 -8.61 32.51 32.21
N GLU A 768 -8.03 32.38 33.41
CA GLU A 768 -8.31 31.31 34.37
C GLU A 768 -8.19 29.90 33.78
N THR A 769 -6.95 29.51 33.46
CA THR A 769 -6.65 28.16 32.96
C THR A 769 -5.55 27.47 33.75
N GLU A 770 -5.68 26.17 33.83
CA GLU A 770 -4.84 25.35 34.68
C GLU A 770 -3.67 24.72 33.93
N SER A 771 -2.47 24.72 34.54
CA SER A 771 -1.24 24.22 33.95
C SER A 771 -1.31 22.73 33.57
N HIS A 772 -2.12 21.96 34.28
CA HIS A 772 -2.33 20.53 34.01
C HIS A 772 -2.99 20.25 32.65
N ASN A 773 -3.63 21.24 32.02
CA ASN A 773 -4.12 21.12 30.65
C ASN A 773 -2.99 20.95 29.62
N PHE A 774 -1.75 21.33 29.97
CA PHE A 774 -0.57 21.17 29.12
C PHE A 774 0.29 19.97 29.52
N VAL A 775 0.74 19.91 30.78
CA VAL A 775 1.70 18.88 31.25
C VAL A 775 1.05 17.66 31.90
N GLY A 776 -0.26 17.68 32.14
CA GLY A 776 -0.98 16.66 32.90
C GLY A 776 -0.86 16.83 34.41
N TRP A 777 -1.38 15.85 35.15
CA TRP A 777 -1.36 15.86 36.62
C TRP A 777 -0.05 15.31 37.17
N ILE A 778 0.42 15.94 38.25
CA ILE A 778 1.57 15.50 39.02
C ILE A 778 1.13 15.15 40.43
N SER A 779 1.49 13.95 40.89
CA SER A 779 1.48 13.63 42.33
C SER A 779 2.91 13.54 42.84
N ARG A 780 3.09 13.69 44.15
CA ARG A 780 4.37 13.43 44.82
C ARG A 780 4.22 12.16 45.64
N ASP A 781 5.23 11.29 45.61
CA ASP A 781 5.31 10.17 46.53
C ASP A 781 5.76 10.64 47.93
N GLU A 782 5.81 9.70 48.87
CA GLU A 782 6.20 9.92 50.27
C GLU A 782 7.60 10.52 50.45
N ASN A 783 8.47 10.45 49.44
CA ASN A 783 9.81 11.03 49.43
C ASN A 783 9.87 12.36 48.67
N GLY A 784 8.71 12.92 48.29
CA GLY A 784 8.62 14.15 47.51
C GLY A 784 8.91 13.97 46.02
N LYS A 785 9.14 12.73 45.56
CA LYS A 785 9.46 12.44 44.16
C LYS A 785 8.18 12.46 43.31
N ILE A 786 8.23 13.21 42.23
CA ILE A 786 7.10 13.44 41.34
C ILE A 786 6.76 12.17 40.53
N LYS A 787 5.48 11.79 40.49
CA LYS A 787 4.90 10.72 39.67
C LYS A 787 3.84 11.30 38.74
N LYS A 788 3.93 10.97 37.45
CA LYS A 788 2.86 11.22 36.47
C LYS A 788 1.63 10.41 36.87
N THR A 789 0.51 11.07 37.14
CA THR A 789 -0.75 10.40 37.48
C THR A 789 -1.74 10.49 36.33
N LYS A 790 -2.62 9.49 36.23
CA LYS A 790 -3.84 9.64 35.46
C LYS A 790 -4.71 10.73 36.10
N ILE A 791 -5.60 11.31 35.30
CA ILE A 791 -6.61 12.28 35.74
C ILE A 791 -7.27 11.72 37.02
N PRO A 792 -7.33 12.48 38.13
CA PRO A 792 -8.09 12.08 39.31
C PRO A 792 -9.55 11.81 38.89
N ASP A 793 -10.08 10.63 39.21
CA ASP A 793 -11.48 10.27 38.96
C ASP A 793 -12.47 11.20 39.67
#